data_AF-A0A816FJN4-F1
#
_entry.id   AF-A0A816FJN4-F1
#
_cell.length_a   1.000
_cell.length_b   1.000
_cell.length_c   1.000
_cell.angle_alpha   90.00
_cell.angle_beta   90.00
_cell.angle_gamma   90.00
#
_symmetry.space_group_name_H-M   'P 1'
#
loop_
_entity.id
_entity.type
_entity.pdbx_description
1 polymer ?
#
loop_
_entity_poly.entity_id
_entity_poly.type
_entity_poly.pdbx_seq_one_letter_code
_entity_poly.pdbx_strand_id
1 'polypeptide(L)'
;MFRQVLACFCTLLSKDLQQKTIHQPSEFQYKELEKLNYSNLHCSCSTVSMNYSTFITIESYFHQVCSSDLISDSWINFLDSDNWDKLYVAIFDYRMSGVFQFQLLSMFCEHAQQTVHTNIKTLLQTQFLSSQVISKDRFEIQINSLISDWKSQILNQFLQAIKIFQAVSHGNQLMSARLEYHVYRNNPNDTKMSIKEEEYFRCSCILSSSCLIPIVPNFFFGCSQIDGLMKSTLECFYNLQCMTELHVFFLSGAYPFFNFSNLNDNLNPPNETIESIINKLMIDYWTLNISFSSYYDRCLPSSCTYEFISRNDLFVIITTILSIFGGLSLGLKLLTLIILRFIEKTIHNNSFNQFITMIKNLFVCNSEQRLVNRLHLVFLLLTLFLIFTYSAFKPKSVTVQILKPSILNHKYLLKDHSDFLQCLCSQISIPYEAFLSIEPKFHDLCSSQFITDEWIYYIYGQGNLSRRFSFDDYRYSAPGQFILLSSVCTISQDKVIHAISQLLTSFFINSQLLSENLLIQQVQRVLNRLQSTTSKSFLNTLNLNREIIGSNMIMSSWNTNWQYIYEDDFSQMSLAHTVPISYDQCNCGLSFKCTQSSGDMMSGCYPLESILQTKLYCFYNQTCIDSNGKFPALNISTLEYSQFNLNSTIESILNNLMIEEFKSNLSYENYFNQCKPLSCSYSYIETNDVIQTITSLISLYGGLFIITQCLAIIFAKIYRHKTNRIDSEALQQDN
;
A
#
# COMPACT_ATOMS: atom_id res chain seq x y z
N MET A 1 31.18 -57.34 18.95
CA MET A 1 32.24 -56.61 18.21
C MET A 1 31.72 -55.97 16.92
N PHE A 2 31.21 -56.75 15.95
CA PHE A 2 30.78 -56.22 14.63
C PHE A 2 29.66 -55.15 14.69
N ARG A 3 28.64 -55.30 15.55
CA ARG A 3 27.58 -54.28 15.75
C ARG A 3 28.05 -52.99 16.42
N GLN A 4 29.10 -53.04 17.23
CA GLN A 4 29.65 -51.86 17.92
C GLN A 4 30.60 -51.06 17.01
N VAL A 5 31.35 -51.75 16.14
CA VAL A 5 32.10 -51.12 15.05
C VAL A 5 31.14 -50.46 14.05
N LEU A 6 30.01 -51.10 13.73
CA LEU A 6 28.97 -50.53 12.87
C LEU A 6 28.33 -49.27 13.48
N ALA A 7 28.05 -49.26 14.79
CA ALA A 7 27.54 -48.08 15.48
C ALA A 7 28.54 -46.91 15.47
N CYS A 8 29.84 -47.20 15.64
CA CYS A 8 30.93 -46.21 15.53
C CYS A 8 31.07 -45.67 14.08
N PHE A 9 30.87 -46.54 13.08
CA PHE A 9 30.87 -46.13 11.67
C PHE A 9 29.62 -45.29 11.31
N CYS A 10 28.46 -45.61 11.87
CA CYS A 10 27.23 -44.84 11.67
C CYS A 10 27.30 -43.45 12.32
N THR A 11 27.95 -43.29 13.49
CA THR A 11 28.16 -41.96 14.11
C THR A 11 29.24 -41.14 13.41
N LEU A 12 30.19 -41.79 12.72
CA LEU A 12 31.17 -41.13 11.83
C LEU A 12 30.55 -40.64 10.50
N LEU A 13 29.42 -41.22 10.09
CA LEU A 13 28.68 -40.87 8.87
C LEU A 13 27.49 -39.93 9.11
N SER A 14 27.13 -39.63 10.38
CA SER A 14 26.05 -38.68 10.66
C SER A 14 26.50 -37.27 10.28
N LYS A 15 25.67 -36.63 9.46
CA LYS A 15 25.80 -35.23 9.07
C LYS A 15 24.87 -34.45 9.98
N ASP A 16 25.42 -33.55 10.77
CA ASP A 16 24.63 -32.76 11.71
C ASP A 16 24.39 -31.38 11.11
N LEU A 17 23.16 -30.90 11.27
CA LEU A 17 22.78 -29.54 10.90
C LEU A 17 23.35 -28.60 11.97
N GLN A 18 24.27 -27.74 11.59
CA GLN A 18 24.85 -26.74 12.50
C GLN A 18 24.44 -25.34 12.09
N GLN A 19 24.16 -24.51 13.10
CA GLN A 19 23.87 -23.10 12.92
C GLN A 19 25.15 -22.29 13.17
N LYS A 20 25.49 -21.38 12.27
CA LYS A 20 26.58 -20.43 12.45
C LYS A 20 26.02 -19.02 12.53
N THR A 21 26.52 -18.27 13.51
CA THR A 21 26.15 -16.87 13.74
C THR A 21 27.37 -16.00 13.50
N ILE A 22 27.20 -14.96 12.69
CA ILE A 22 28.17 -13.89 12.52
C ILE A 22 27.60 -12.63 13.16
N HIS A 23 28.32 -12.06 14.11
CA HIS A 23 27.94 -10.82 14.77
C HIS A 23 28.44 -9.62 13.96
N GLN A 24 27.61 -8.60 13.81
CA GLN A 24 27.92 -7.34 13.11
C GLN A 24 28.62 -7.52 11.75
N PRO A 25 28.00 -8.23 10.79
CA PRO A 25 28.60 -8.44 9.48
C PRO A 25 28.68 -7.15 8.66
N SER A 26 29.82 -6.92 8.03
CA SER A 26 29.97 -5.90 6.98
C SER A 26 29.10 -6.21 5.76
N GLU A 27 28.76 -5.19 4.96
CA GLU A 27 27.98 -5.36 3.73
C GLU A 27 28.63 -6.37 2.77
N PHE A 28 29.96 -6.36 2.67
CA PHE A 28 30.71 -7.34 1.86
C PHE A 28 30.51 -8.77 2.37
N GLN A 29 30.62 -8.99 3.68
CA GLN A 29 30.41 -10.32 4.28
C GLN A 29 28.97 -10.81 4.07
N TYR A 30 27.98 -9.92 4.22
CA TYR A 30 26.59 -10.26 3.93
C TYR A 30 26.38 -10.68 2.47
N LYS A 31 26.91 -9.89 1.52
CA LYS A 31 26.80 -10.19 0.08
C LYS A 31 27.45 -11.53 -0.29
N GLU A 32 28.57 -11.87 0.34
CA GLU A 32 29.21 -13.18 0.11
C GLU A 32 28.35 -14.33 0.68
N LEU A 33 27.74 -14.16 1.85
CA LEU A 33 26.84 -15.16 2.44
C LEU A 33 25.55 -15.34 1.62
N GLU A 34 25.04 -14.24 1.07
CA GLU A 34 23.87 -14.23 0.20
C GLU A 34 24.13 -15.01 -1.10
N LYS A 35 25.29 -14.81 -1.74
CA LYS A 35 25.69 -15.56 -2.96
C LYS A 35 25.80 -17.06 -2.77
N LEU A 36 26.16 -17.50 -1.55
CA LEU A 36 26.23 -18.92 -1.21
C LEU A 36 24.85 -19.59 -1.14
N ASN A 37 23.76 -18.82 -1.34
CA ASN A 37 22.40 -19.28 -1.53
C ASN A 37 21.88 -20.15 -0.37
N TYR A 38 22.31 -19.82 0.86
CA TYR A 38 21.72 -20.38 2.06
C TYR A 38 20.25 -19.93 2.14
N SER A 39 19.31 -20.85 1.93
CA SER A 39 17.87 -20.57 1.98
C SER A 39 17.38 -20.01 3.32
N ASN A 40 18.24 -20.00 4.35
CA ASN A 40 17.93 -19.67 5.74
C ASN A 40 18.88 -18.58 6.31
N LEU A 41 19.48 -17.71 5.47
CA LEU A 41 20.27 -16.57 5.96
C LEU A 41 19.36 -15.52 6.60
N HIS A 42 19.42 -15.40 7.92
CA HIS A 42 18.61 -14.46 8.69
C HIS A 42 19.47 -13.43 9.39
N CYS A 43 19.33 -12.16 9.01
CA CYS A 43 20.08 -11.04 9.57
C CYS A 43 19.15 -10.07 10.26
N SER A 44 19.25 -9.91 11.58
CA SER A 44 18.38 -9.00 12.35
C SER A 44 18.93 -7.58 12.37
N CYS A 45 18.13 -6.60 11.94
CA CYS A 45 18.50 -5.18 12.01
C CYS A 45 18.52 -4.70 13.46
N SER A 46 19.50 -3.87 13.82
CA SER A 46 19.49 -3.16 15.10
C SER A 46 18.55 -1.95 15.05
N THR A 47 18.47 -1.28 13.90
CA THR A 47 17.52 -0.18 13.64
C THR A 47 16.34 -0.70 12.81
N VAL A 48 15.16 -0.80 13.43
CA VAL A 48 13.95 -1.34 12.76
C VAL A 48 13.18 -0.26 11.97
N SER A 49 13.37 1.02 12.28
CA SER A 49 12.66 2.15 11.66
C SER A 49 13.64 3.21 11.18
N MET A 50 13.51 3.65 9.93
CA MET A 50 14.33 4.70 9.34
C MET A 50 13.56 5.51 8.30
N ASN A 51 13.89 6.78 8.12
CA ASN A 51 13.25 7.61 7.08
C ASN A 51 13.69 7.16 5.68
N TYR A 52 12.80 7.25 4.68
CA TYR A 52 13.20 7.04 3.28
C TYR A 52 14.30 8.00 2.83
N SER A 53 14.37 9.21 3.40
CA SER A 53 15.45 10.18 3.14
C SER A 53 16.86 9.65 3.43
N THR A 54 17.00 8.55 4.17
CA THR A 54 18.31 7.95 4.49
C THR A 54 18.93 7.20 3.32
N PHE A 55 18.12 6.71 2.38
CA PHE A 55 18.59 5.89 1.26
C PHE A 55 17.93 6.22 -0.07
N ILE A 56 16.98 7.17 -0.12
CA ILE A 56 16.34 7.66 -1.34
C ILE A 56 16.66 9.15 -1.53
N THR A 57 17.03 9.53 -2.75
CA THR A 57 17.02 10.92 -3.22
C THR A 57 16.16 11.02 -4.47
N ILE A 58 15.28 12.02 -4.51
CA ILE A 58 14.35 12.27 -5.62
C ILE A 58 14.48 13.73 -6.01
N GLU A 59 14.69 14.01 -7.29
CA GLU A 59 14.57 15.35 -7.85
C GLU A 59 13.62 15.33 -9.05
N SER A 60 12.93 16.45 -9.25
CA SER A 60 11.95 16.65 -10.33
C SER A 60 12.38 17.83 -11.19
N TYR A 61 12.39 17.64 -12.50
CA TYR A 61 12.74 18.67 -13.46
C TYR A 61 11.47 19.07 -14.22
N PHE A 62 11.00 20.29 -13.96
CA PHE A 62 9.77 20.82 -14.54
C PHE A 62 9.98 21.22 -15.99
N HIS A 63 8.89 21.13 -16.76
CA HIS A 63 8.84 21.57 -18.15
C HIS A 63 9.28 23.03 -18.26
N GLN A 64 10.08 23.35 -19.29
CA GLN A 64 10.69 24.67 -19.47
C GLN A 64 9.70 25.84 -19.46
N VAL A 65 8.43 25.59 -19.80
CA VAL A 65 7.35 26.57 -19.72
C VAL A 65 7.19 27.16 -18.32
N CYS A 66 7.43 26.35 -17.28
CA CYS A 66 7.29 26.73 -15.87
C CYS A 66 8.46 27.58 -15.34
N SER A 67 9.44 27.90 -16.18
CA SER A 67 10.49 28.88 -15.90
C SER A 67 10.66 29.88 -17.05
N SER A 68 9.69 29.96 -17.96
CA SER A 68 9.72 30.84 -19.13
C SER A 68 9.03 32.18 -18.87
N ASP A 69 9.23 33.14 -19.78
CA ASP A 69 8.55 34.44 -19.74
C ASP A 69 7.01 34.31 -19.86
N LEU A 70 6.50 33.19 -20.40
CA LEU A 70 5.07 32.96 -20.66
C LEU A 70 4.20 32.86 -19.41
N ILE A 71 4.81 32.61 -18.25
CA ILE A 71 4.11 32.56 -16.95
C ILE A 71 4.43 33.77 -16.08
N SER A 72 5.18 34.73 -16.60
CA SER A 72 5.65 35.89 -15.85
C SER A 72 4.60 37.00 -15.78
N ASP A 73 4.57 37.73 -14.67
CA ASP A 73 3.67 38.86 -14.48
C ASP A 73 3.88 39.94 -15.55
N SER A 74 5.10 40.12 -16.06
CA SER A 74 5.39 41.11 -17.10
C SER A 74 4.72 40.75 -18.44
N TRP A 75 4.70 39.47 -18.80
CA TRP A 75 3.99 38.99 -19.98
C TRP A 75 2.47 39.11 -19.84
N ILE A 76 1.94 38.67 -18.70
CA ILE A 76 0.50 38.72 -18.43
C ILE A 76 0.01 40.18 -18.43
N ASN A 77 0.72 41.09 -17.75
CA ASN A 77 0.40 42.52 -17.75
C ASN A 77 0.57 43.19 -19.12
N PHE A 78 1.51 42.71 -19.94
CA PHE A 78 1.67 43.20 -21.31
C PHE A 78 0.43 42.89 -22.15
N LEU A 79 -0.13 41.70 -22.00
CA LEU A 79 -1.39 41.31 -22.66
C LEU A 79 -2.60 42.11 -22.16
N ASP A 80 -2.58 42.55 -20.90
CA ASP A 80 -3.68 43.28 -20.23
C ASP A 80 -3.72 44.79 -20.50
N SER A 81 -2.74 45.36 -21.22
CA SER A 81 -2.54 46.82 -21.27
C SER A 81 -3.77 47.67 -21.67
N ASP A 82 -4.08 48.64 -20.79
CA ASP A 82 -5.25 49.54 -20.60
C ASP A 82 -5.90 50.28 -21.80
N ASN A 83 -5.49 50.08 -23.06
CA ASN A 83 -6.07 50.82 -24.19
C ASN A 83 -7.31 50.14 -24.81
N TRP A 84 -8.10 49.43 -24.01
CA TRP A 84 -9.34 48.77 -24.44
C TRP A 84 -10.47 49.76 -24.74
N ASP A 85 -10.45 50.96 -24.15
CA ASP A 85 -11.50 51.98 -24.30
C ASP A 85 -11.59 52.61 -25.71
N LYS A 86 -10.64 52.33 -26.61
CA LYS A 86 -10.53 53.02 -27.92
C LYS A 86 -10.74 52.16 -29.15
N LEU A 87 -10.82 50.84 -29.01
CA LEU A 87 -11.03 49.95 -30.14
C LEU A 87 -12.31 49.15 -29.93
N TYR A 88 -13.14 49.10 -30.97
CA TYR A 88 -14.13 48.02 -31.15
C TYR A 88 -13.34 46.69 -31.15
N VAL A 89 -13.09 46.12 -29.96
CA VAL A 89 -12.38 44.86 -29.81
C VAL A 89 -13.23 43.81 -30.50
N ALA A 90 -12.68 43.20 -31.56
CA ALA A 90 -13.37 42.11 -32.24
C ALA A 90 -13.57 40.96 -31.25
N ILE A 91 -14.74 40.31 -31.31
CA ILE A 91 -15.12 39.16 -30.45
C ILE A 91 -14.06 38.03 -30.49
N PHE A 92 -13.19 38.02 -31.50
CA PHE A 92 -12.12 37.05 -31.71
C PHE A 92 -10.71 37.56 -31.37
N ASP A 93 -10.57 38.66 -30.65
CA ASP A 93 -9.26 39.14 -30.18
C ASP A 93 -8.68 38.17 -29.14
N TYR A 94 -7.55 37.55 -29.49
CA TYR A 94 -6.92 36.55 -28.64
C TYR A 94 -6.47 37.13 -27.30
N ARG A 95 -6.13 38.43 -27.18
CA ARG A 95 -5.64 39.00 -25.90
C ARG A 95 -6.60 38.80 -24.77
N MET A 96 -7.90 38.95 -25.08
CA MET A 96 -8.95 38.69 -24.12
C MET A 96 -8.66 37.34 -23.49
N SER A 97 -8.56 36.28 -24.32
CA SER A 97 -8.24 34.85 -24.02
C SER A 97 -6.89 34.61 -23.37
N GLY A 98 -5.84 35.16 -23.98
CA GLY A 98 -4.46 34.93 -23.62
C GLY A 98 -4.17 35.27 -22.18
N VAL A 99 -4.62 36.44 -21.67
CA VAL A 99 -4.35 36.85 -20.28
C VAL A 99 -4.73 35.75 -19.29
N PHE A 100 -5.96 35.24 -19.36
CA PHE A 100 -6.44 34.21 -18.43
C PHE A 100 -5.83 32.84 -18.72
N GLN A 101 -5.55 32.50 -19.98
CA GLN A 101 -4.90 31.24 -20.34
C GLN A 101 -3.45 31.16 -19.83
N PHE A 102 -2.68 32.25 -19.93
CA PHE A 102 -1.33 32.31 -19.37
C PHE A 102 -1.32 32.43 -17.84
N GLN A 103 -2.29 33.13 -17.26
CA GLN A 103 -2.49 33.11 -15.81
C GLN A 103 -2.79 31.69 -15.31
N LEU A 104 -3.67 30.96 -16.00
CA LEU A 104 -3.98 29.57 -15.67
C LEU A 104 -2.75 28.65 -15.86
N LEU A 105 -1.97 28.84 -16.92
CA LEU A 105 -0.72 28.12 -17.13
C LEU A 105 0.29 28.37 -15.99
N SER A 106 0.42 29.63 -15.55
CA SER A 106 1.24 30.00 -14.40
C SER A 106 0.76 29.30 -13.12
N MET A 107 -0.55 29.32 -12.86
CA MET A 107 -1.16 28.61 -11.73
C MET A 107 -0.92 27.10 -11.78
N PHE A 108 -0.99 26.47 -12.97
CA PHE A 108 -0.69 25.04 -13.11
C PHE A 108 0.77 24.74 -12.78
N CYS A 109 1.70 25.55 -13.26
CA CYS A 109 3.13 25.41 -12.95
C CYS A 109 3.39 25.55 -11.45
N GLU A 110 2.87 26.61 -10.82
CA GLU A 110 3.05 26.84 -9.39
C GLU A 110 2.45 25.70 -8.57
N HIS A 111 1.20 25.31 -8.87
CA HIS A 111 0.51 24.30 -8.08
C HIS A 111 1.12 22.90 -8.28
N ALA A 112 1.57 22.56 -9.49
CA ALA A 112 2.29 21.32 -9.74
C ALA A 112 3.61 21.27 -8.96
N GLN A 113 4.38 22.36 -8.95
CA GLN A 113 5.62 22.48 -8.18
C GLN A 113 5.39 22.31 -6.68
N GLN A 114 4.41 23.02 -6.12
CA GLN A 114 4.04 22.90 -4.71
C GLN A 114 3.57 21.49 -4.35
N THR A 115 2.74 20.89 -5.21
CA THR A 115 2.23 19.52 -5.02
C THR A 115 3.37 18.52 -4.97
N VAL A 116 4.28 18.58 -5.95
CA VAL A 116 5.43 17.67 -6.04
C VAL A 116 6.37 17.86 -4.86
N HIS A 117 6.75 19.10 -4.55
CA HIS A 117 7.67 19.38 -3.46
C HIS A 117 7.12 18.91 -2.11
N THR A 118 5.85 19.21 -1.82
CA THR A 118 5.20 18.78 -0.58
C THR A 118 5.15 17.27 -0.47
N ASN A 119 4.77 16.58 -1.55
CA ASN A 119 4.68 15.12 -1.54
C ASN A 119 6.04 14.42 -1.48
N ILE A 120 7.10 14.97 -2.10
CA ILE A 120 8.47 14.45 -1.94
C ILE A 120 8.88 14.56 -0.48
N LYS A 121 8.67 15.74 0.13
CA LYS A 121 8.98 15.96 1.55
C LYS A 121 8.25 14.97 2.45
N THR A 122 6.94 14.78 2.23
CA THR A 122 6.15 13.82 2.98
C THR A 122 6.69 12.40 2.83
N LEU A 123 6.93 11.93 1.60
CA LEU A 123 7.46 10.59 1.34
C LEU A 123 8.82 10.39 2.04
N LEU A 124 9.76 11.31 1.86
CA LEU A 124 11.10 11.20 2.43
C LEU A 124 11.09 11.22 3.97
N GLN A 125 10.07 11.82 4.60
CA GLN A 125 9.85 11.80 6.04
C GLN A 125 9.11 10.55 6.55
N THR A 126 8.47 9.76 5.67
CA THR A 126 7.82 8.52 6.09
C THR A 126 8.84 7.46 6.50
N GLN A 127 8.45 6.63 7.48
CA GLN A 127 9.29 5.58 8.04
C GLN A 127 9.22 4.31 7.17
N PHE A 128 10.38 3.83 6.77
CA PHE A 128 10.61 2.47 6.30
C PHE A 128 10.85 1.55 7.50
N LEU A 129 10.16 0.41 7.55
CA LEU A 129 10.23 -0.55 8.64
C LEU A 129 10.85 -1.87 8.17
N SER A 130 11.94 -2.29 8.81
CA SER A 130 12.66 -3.52 8.47
C SER A 130 13.31 -4.10 9.72
N SER A 131 12.76 -5.20 10.24
CA SER A 131 13.35 -5.92 11.38
C SER A 131 14.49 -6.84 10.97
N GLN A 132 14.62 -7.15 9.69
CA GLN A 132 15.68 -7.96 9.10
C GLN A 132 16.29 -7.27 7.89
N VAL A 133 17.53 -7.62 7.53
CA VAL A 133 18.16 -7.15 6.29
C VAL A 133 17.43 -7.77 5.11
N ILE A 134 16.89 -6.92 4.24
CA ILE A 134 16.29 -7.30 2.97
C ILE A 134 17.41 -7.42 1.94
N SER A 135 17.34 -8.43 1.06
CA SER A 135 18.32 -8.59 -0.03
C SER A 135 18.33 -7.39 -0.96
N LYS A 136 19.47 -7.12 -1.61
CA LYS A 136 19.61 -5.97 -2.50
C LYS A 136 18.53 -5.95 -3.60
N ASP A 137 18.34 -7.06 -4.29
CA ASP A 137 17.36 -7.15 -5.39
C ASP A 137 15.93 -6.91 -4.88
N ARG A 138 15.59 -7.44 -3.70
CA ARG A 138 14.24 -7.25 -3.11
C ARG A 138 14.04 -5.82 -2.65
N PHE A 139 15.05 -5.21 -2.04
CA PHE A 139 15.02 -3.83 -1.63
C PHE A 139 14.80 -2.92 -2.83
N GLU A 140 15.57 -3.09 -3.92
CA GLU A 140 15.41 -2.28 -5.13
C GLU A 140 14.02 -2.45 -5.76
N ILE A 141 13.48 -3.67 -5.84
CA ILE A 141 12.12 -3.91 -6.35
C ILE A 141 11.07 -3.22 -5.48
N GLN A 142 11.15 -3.39 -4.15
CA GLN A 142 10.18 -2.80 -3.21
C GLN A 142 10.19 -1.27 -3.28
N ILE A 143 11.37 -0.65 -3.31
CA ILE A 143 11.48 0.80 -3.37
C ILE A 143 11.05 1.34 -4.73
N ASN A 144 11.43 0.71 -5.85
CA ASN A 144 11.00 1.17 -7.17
C ASN A 144 9.47 1.08 -7.33
N SER A 145 8.85 -0.01 -6.84
CA SER A 145 7.39 -0.14 -6.83
C SER A 145 6.73 0.98 -6.01
N LEU A 146 7.23 1.22 -4.79
CA LEU A 146 6.75 2.30 -3.93
C LEU A 146 6.81 3.66 -4.63
N ILE A 147 7.93 3.99 -5.28
CA ILE A 147 8.09 5.26 -5.99
C ILE A 147 7.17 5.36 -7.20
N SER A 148 6.99 4.27 -7.95
CA SER A 148 6.06 4.23 -9.08
C SER A 148 4.62 4.48 -8.63
N ASP A 149 4.19 3.79 -7.58
CA ASP A 149 2.85 3.95 -7.00
C ASP A 149 2.65 5.37 -6.46
N TRP A 150 3.66 5.92 -5.79
CA TRP A 150 3.64 7.28 -5.26
C TRP A 150 3.50 8.33 -6.38
N LYS A 151 4.27 8.22 -7.48
CA LYS A 151 4.14 9.13 -8.64
C LYS A 151 2.73 9.08 -9.24
N SER A 152 2.21 7.87 -9.43
CA SER A 152 0.87 7.65 -9.97
C SER A 152 -0.21 8.27 -9.07
N GLN A 153 -0.11 8.06 -7.76
CA GLN A 153 -1.06 8.62 -6.78
C GLN A 153 -1.14 10.15 -6.85
N ILE A 154 0.00 10.84 -6.90
CA ILE A 154 0.03 12.31 -6.92
C ILE A 154 -0.57 12.83 -8.22
N LEU A 155 -0.17 12.24 -9.36
CA LEU A 155 -0.70 12.62 -10.66
C LEU A 155 -2.23 12.45 -10.70
N ASN A 156 -2.73 11.29 -10.24
CA ASN A 156 -4.16 11.00 -10.25
C ASN A 156 -4.94 11.96 -9.34
N GLN A 157 -4.40 12.34 -8.18
CA GLN A 157 -5.04 13.32 -7.30
C GLN A 157 -5.11 14.70 -7.96
N PHE A 158 -4.03 15.14 -8.60
CA PHE A 158 -3.96 16.42 -9.30
C PHE A 158 -4.94 16.48 -10.47
N LEU A 159 -4.92 15.48 -11.36
CA LEU A 159 -5.82 15.40 -12.51
C LEU A 159 -7.29 15.26 -12.09
N GLN A 160 -7.58 14.53 -11.01
CA GLN A 160 -8.95 14.40 -10.51
C GLN A 160 -9.52 15.75 -10.07
N ALA A 161 -8.72 16.59 -9.41
CA ALA A 161 -9.18 17.92 -9.00
C ALA A 161 -9.58 18.77 -10.21
N ILE A 162 -8.78 18.72 -11.27
CA ILE A 162 -9.07 19.43 -12.52
C ILE A 162 -10.34 18.90 -13.20
N LYS A 163 -10.47 17.57 -13.33
CA LYS A 163 -11.66 16.94 -13.93
C LYS A 163 -12.95 17.30 -13.19
N ILE A 164 -12.93 17.30 -11.85
CA ILE A 164 -14.08 17.68 -11.03
C ILE A 164 -14.42 19.15 -11.24
N PHE A 165 -13.41 20.05 -11.23
CA PHE A 165 -13.63 21.47 -11.47
C PHE A 165 -14.24 21.72 -12.86
N GLN A 166 -13.71 21.09 -13.92
CA GLN A 166 -14.24 21.19 -15.28
C GLN A 166 -15.69 20.70 -15.35
N ALA A 167 -15.98 19.52 -14.79
CA ALA A 167 -17.32 18.95 -14.78
C ALA A 167 -18.33 19.86 -14.06
N VAL A 168 -17.98 20.35 -12.87
CA VAL A 168 -18.85 21.24 -12.08
C VAL A 168 -19.04 22.58 -12.79
N SER A 169 -17.98 23.15 -13.35
CA SER A 169 -18.04 24.44 -14.06
C SER A 169 -18.88 24.36 -15.33
N HIS A 170 -18.67 23.30 -16.13
CA HIS A 170 -19.41 23.07 -17.36
C HIS A 170 -20.88 22.75 -17.07
N GLY A 171 -21.16 21.81 -16.18
CA GLY A 171 -22.53 21.43 -15.91
C GLY A 171 -23.38 22.51 -15.22
N ASN A 172 -22.79 23.30 -14.34
CA ASN A 172 -23.44 24.51 -13.80
C ASN A 172 -23.44 25.68 -14.78
N GLN A 173 -22.73 25.58 -15.92
CA GLN A 173 -22.50 26.65 -16.88
C GLN A 173 -22.10 27.97 -16.20
N LEU A 174 -21.05 27.92 -15.39
CA LEU A 174 -20.57 29.08 -14.67
C LEU A 174 -20.13 30.16 -15.67
N MET A 175 -20.61 31.38 -15.47
CA MET A 175 -20.27 32.50 -16.33
C MET A 175 -18.85 32.99 -16.05
N SER A 176 -18.09 33.19 -17.11
CA SER A 176 -16.87 33.99 -17.09
C SER A 176 -17.19 35.43 -17.50
N ALA A 177 -16.29 36.39 -17.21
CA ALA A 177 -16.43 37.78 -17.64
C ALA A 177 -16.27 37.96 -19.18
N ARG A 178 -16.26 36.87 -19.95
CA ARG A 178 -16.04 36.86 -21.40
C ARG A 178 -17.31 36.56 -22.16
N LEU A 179 -17.27 36.90 -23.44
CA LEU A 179 -18.30 36.73 -24.48
C LEU A 179 -18.68 35.27 -24.79
N GLU A 180 -18.43 34.31 -23.87
CA GLU A 180 -18.97 32.95 -23.93
C GLU A 180 -20.51 32.96 -23.80
N TYR A 181 -21.04 34.04 -23.22
CA TYR A 181 -22.47 34.29 -23.08
C TYR A 181 -22.80 35.76 -23.39
N HIS A 182 -23.87 35.96 -24.15
CA HIS A 182 -24.45 37.27 -24.41
C HIS A 182 -25.59 37.53 -23.46
N VAL A 183 -25.50 38.63 -22.72
CA VAL A 183 -26.63 39.17 -21.96
C VAL A 183 -27.38 40.14 -22.86
N TYR A 184 -28.65 39.85 -23.12
CA TYR A 184 -29.45 40.64 -24.04
C TYR A 184 -30.88 40.79 -23.53
N ARG A 185 -31.55 41.83 -24.02
CA ARG A 185 -32.97 42.06 -23.75
C ARG A 185 -33.78 41.49 -24.91
N ASN A 186 -34.76 40.63 -24.63
CA ASN A 186 -35.63 40.08 -25.69
C ASN A 186 -36.48 41.19 -26.33
N ASN A 187 -36.95 42.14 -25.51
CA ASN A 187 -37.70 43.31 -25.95
C ASN A 187 -37.23 44.56 -25.18
N PRO A 188 -37.05 45.75 -25.80
CA PRO A 188 -36.72 46.99 -25.09
C PRO A 188 -37.55 47.28 -23.82
N ASN A 189 -38.78 46.79 -23.72
CA ASN A 189 -39.62 46.99 -22.53
C ASN A 189 -39.43 45.94 -21.42
N ASP A 190 -38.63 44.89 -21.63
CA ASP A 190 -38.40 43.85 -20.62
C ASP A 190 -37.41 44.33 -19.56
N THR A 191 -37.82 44.28 -18.30
CA THR A 191 -36.92 44.56 -17.16
C THR A 191 -35.98 43.39 -16.84
N LYS A 192 -36.22 42.20 -17.42
CA LYS A 192 -35.38 41.02 -17.24
C LYS A 192 -34.53 40.79 -18.48
N MET A 193 -33.23 40.54 -18.27
CA MET A 193 -32.33 40.19 -19.36
C MET A 193 -32.18 38.68 -19.46
N SER A 194 -32.05 38.19 -20.69
CA SER A 194 -31.78 36.78 -21.00
C SER A 194 -30.31 36.58 -21.28
N ILE A 195 -29.83 35.37 -21.02
CA ILE A 195 -28.48 34.95 -21.32
C ILE A 195 -28.56 33.93 -22.45
N LYS A 196 -27.74 34.13 -23.48
CA LYS A 196 -27.60 33.19 -24.58
C LYS A 196 -26.14 32.81 -24.72
N GLU A 197 -25.90 31.51 -24.76
CA GLU A 197 -24.63 30.88 -25.03
C GLU A 197 -24.10 31.19 -26.44
N GLU A 198 -22.78 31.26 -26.55
CA GLU A 198 -22.09 31.33 -27.83
C GLU A 198 -22.05 29.94 -28.49
N GLU A 199 -22.29 29.90 -29.81
CA GLU A 199 -22.18 28.69 -30.63
C GLU A 199 -21.01 28.84 -31.60
N TYR A 200 -19.99 27.99 -31.47
CA TYR A 200 -18.81 28.00 -32.33
C TYR A 200 -18.96 26.98 -33.45
N PHE A 201 -19.10 27.41 -34.70
CA PHE A 201 -19.17 26.52 -35.88
C PHE A 201 -20.17 25.35 -35.75
N ARG A 202 -21.36 25.60 -35.16
CA ARG A 202 -22.39 24.58 -34.83
C ARG A 202 -22.04 23.64 -33.67
N CYS A 203 -21.07 24.00 -32.83
CA CYS A 203 -20.78 23.37 -31.56
C CYS A 203 -21.29 24.27 -30.42
N SER A 204 -22.20 23.75 -29.60
CA SER A 204 -22.77 24.48 -28.46
C SER A 204 -21.95 24.22 -27.20
N CYS A 205 -21.53 25.28 -26.51
CA CYS A 205 -20.80 25.21 -25.26
C CYS A 205 -21.63 24.64 -24.09
N ILE A 206 -22.95 24.66 -24.22
CA ILE A 206 -23.83 23.97 -23.27
C ILE A 206 -23.67 22.46 -23.41
N LEU A 207 -23.66 21.96 -24.64
CA LEU A 207 -23.63 20.51 -24.90
C LEU A 207 -22.23 19.90 -24.78
N SER A 208 -21.20 20.64 -25.18
CA SER A 208 -19.84 20.14 -25.17
C SER A 208 -18.87 21.21 -24.71
N SER A 209 -18.09 20.90 -23.68
CA SER A 209 -16.96 21.73 -23.26
C SER A 209 -15.80 21.72 -24.28
N SER A 210 -15.80 20.74 -25.20
CA SER A 210 -14.72 20.51 -26.16
C SER A 210 -14.85 21.32 -27.45
N CYS A 211 -15.77 22.28 -27.55
CA CYS A 211 -15.81 23.16 -28.71
C CYS A 211 -14.56 24.06 -28.71
N LEU A 212 -13.87 24.12 -29.86
CA LEU A 212 -12.63 24.87 -30.01
C LEU A 212 -12.67 25.77 -31.24
N ILE A 213 -12.01 26.92 -31.14
CA ILE A 213 -11.68 27.81 -32.26
C ILE A 213 -10.16 27.98 -32.29
N PRO A 214 -9.49 27.64 -33.42
CA PRO A 214 -8.10 28.01 -33.61
C PRO A 214 -8.04 29.51 -33.91
N ILE A 215 -7.54 30.30 -32.97
CA ILE A 215 -7.29 31.74 -33.19
C ILE A 215 -5.85 31.96 -33.69
N VAL A 216 -4.97 31.06 -33.27
CA VAL A 216 -3.53 31.06 -33.54
C VAL A 216 -3.18 29.65 -34.00
N PRO A 217 -2.17 29.45 -34.87
CA PRO A 217 -1.67 28.11 -35.19
C PRO A 217 -1.44 27.29 -33.92
N ASN A 218 -2.26 26.25 -33.75
CA ASN A 218 -2.22 25.29 -32.65
C ASN A 218 -2.34 25.90 -31.23
N PHE A 219 -2.94 27.09 -31.11
CA PHE A 219 -3.42 27.63 -29.83
C PHE A 219 -4.92 27.94 -29.93
N PHE A 220 -5.71 27.31 -29.07
CA PHE A 220 -7.15 27.26 -29.15
C PHE A 220 -7.82 28.11 -28.07
N PHE A 221 -8.91 28.73 -28.49
CA PHE A 221 -9.96 29.20 -27.61
C PHE A 221 -11.05 28.13 -27.54
N GLY A 222 -11.73 28.01 -26.41
CA GLY A 222 -12.80 27.04 -26.24
C GLY A 222 -13.91 27.57 -25.33
N CYS A 223 -14.88 26.71 -25.02
CA CYS A 223 -15.99 27.03 -24.13
C CYS A 223 -15.59 27.40 -22.70
N SER A 224 -14.38 27.03 -22.31
CA SER A 224 -13.74 27.48 -21.09
C SER A 224 -12.27 27.78 -21.37
N GLN A 225 -11.68 28.68 -20.57
CA GLN A 225 -10.26 29.01 -20.70
C GLN A 225 -9.37 27.79 -20.43
N ILE A 226 -9.79 26.89 -19.54
CA ILE A 226 -9.06 25.65 -19.21
C ILE A 226 -9.06 24.67 -20.37
N ASP A 227 -10.21 24.42 -21.01
CA ASP A 227 -10.30 23.48 -22.12
C ASP A 227 -9.55 23.99 -23.36
N GLY A 228 -9.69 25.30 -23.64
CA GLY A 228 -8.92 25.95 -24.71
C GLY A 228 -7.41 25.84 -24.47
N LEU A 229 -6.96 26.13 -23.25
CA LEU A 229 -5.53 26.02 -22.90
C LEU A 229 -5.05 24.57 -23.02
N MET A 230 -5.76 23.61 -22.45
CA MET A 230 -5.38 22.19 -22.46
C MET A 230 -5.17 21.64 -23.87
N LYS A 231 -6.04 22.00 -24.81
CA LYS A 231 -5.96 21.55 -26.21
C LYS A 231 -4.92 22.32 -27.03
N SER A 232 -4.43 23.45 -26.51
CA SER A 232 -3.37 24.24 -27.14
C SER A 232 -2.02 23.56 -27.03
N THR A 233 -1.14 23.91 -27.97
CA THR A 233 0.28 23.55 -27.99
C THR A 233 1.13 24.79 -27.78
N LEU A 234 2.41 24.60 -27.49
CA LEU A 234 3.35 25.69 -27.34
C LEU A 234 4.12 26.01 -28.63
N GLU A 235 3.74 25.44 -29.78
CA GLU A 235 4.51 25.48 -31.03
C GLU A 235 4.93 26.89 -31.45
N CYS A 236 4.00 27.85 -31.35
CA CYS A 236 4.28 29.22 -31.72
C CYS A 236 5.35 29.89 -30.83
N PHE A 237 5.48 29.48 -29.56
CA PHE A 237 6.44 30.05 -28.60
C PHE A 237 7.87 29.52 -28.75
N TYR A 238 8.09 28.54 -29.62
CA TYR A 238 9.42 28.13 -30.07
C TYR A 238 9.92 28.98 -31.26
N ASN A 239 9.01 29.67 -31.96
CA ASN A 239 9.30 30.37 -33.22
C ASN A 239 9.01 31.88 -33.14
N LEU A 240 10.07 32.69 -33.23
CA LEU A 240 9.97 34.16 -33.19
C LEU A 240 9.12 34.73 -34.34
N GLN A 241 9.14 34.10 -35.52
CA GLN A 241 8.32 34.49 -36.67
C GLN A 241 6.83 34.25 -36.39
N CYS A 242 6.46 33.10 -35.80
CA CYS A 242 5.08 32.81 -35.41
C CYS A 242 4.57 33.81 -34.36
N MET A 243 5.41 34.15 -33.39
CA MET A 243 5.11 35.18 -32.39
C MET A 243 4.97 36.59 -32.99
N THR A 244 5.67 36.88 -34.07
CA THR A 244 5.52 38.14 -34.83
C THR A 244 4.19 38.17 -35.59
N GLU A 245 3.71 37.03 -36.09
CA GLU A 245 2.37 36.91 -36.68
C GLU A 245 1.27 37.05 -35.61
N LEU A 246 1.51 36.52 -34.41
CA LEU A 246 0.67 36.73 -33.23
C LEU A 246 0.58 38.20 -32.82
N HIS A 247 1.65 38.99 -32.99
CA HIS A 247 1.65 40.43 -32.71
C HIS A 247 0.53 41.19 -33.46
N VAL A 248 0.13 40.71 -34.65
CA VAL A 248 -0.97 41.28 -35.43
C VAL A 248 -2.34 41.00 -34.78
N PHE A 249 -2.49 39.85 -34.12
CA PHE A 249 -3.68 39.52 -33.32
C PHE A 249 -3.65 40.19 -31.94
N PHE A 250 -2.47 40.58 -31.47
CA PHE A 250 -2.32 41.32 -30.23
C PHE A 250 -2.63 42.81 -30.42
N LEU A 251 -2.18 43.52 -31.46
CA LEU A 251 -2.37 44.98 -31.52
C LEU A 251 -2.50 45.53 -32.95
N SER A 252 -3.44 46.45 -33.15
CA SER A 252 -3.50 47.32 -34.33
C SER A 252 -2.35 48.34 -34.30
N GLY A 253 -1.15 47.92 -34.70
CA GLY A 253 -0.10 48.76 -35.33
C GLY A 253 0.65 49.83 -34.52
N ALA A 254 0.41 50.05 -33.22
CA ALA A 254 0.94 51.22 -32.50
C ALA A 254 1.78 50.97 -31.22
N TYR A 255 2.19 49.74 -30.91
CA TYR A 255 2.72 49.40 -29.59
C TYR A 255 4.06 48.65 -29.61
N PRO A 256 4.87 48.77 -28.54
CA PRO A 256 6.16 48.11 -28.44
C PRO A 256 6.02 46.57 -28.38
N PHE A 257 6.95 45.88 -29.01
CA PHE A 257 7.08 44.43 -28.97
C PHE A 257 7.55 43.98 -27.58
N PHE A 258 6.91 42.95 -27.00
CA PHE A 258 7.41 42.31 -25.79
C PHE A 258 8.61 41.42 -26.14
N ASN A 259 9.76 41.68 -25.52
CA ASN A 259 10.96 40.89 -25.75
C ASN A 259 10.91 39.60 -24.91
N PHE A 260 10.49 38.49 -25.50
CA PHE A 260 10.45 37.18 -24.85
C PHE A 260 11.64 36.30 -25.26
N SER A 261 12.00 35.37 -24.39
CA SER A 261 12.93 34.29 -24.68
C SER A 261 12.17 33.11 -25.29
N ASN A 262 12.53 32.69 -26.51
CA ASN A 262 11.93 31.49 -27.11
C ASN A 262 12.18 30.25 -26.24
N LEU A 263 11.22 29.33 -26.25
CA LEU A 263 11.43 27.98 -25.72
C LEU A 263 12.45 27.22 -26.58
N ASN A 264 13.18 26.29 -25.97
CA ASN A 264 14.21 25.50 -26.65
C ASN A 264 13.64 24.15 -27.11
N ASP A 265 13.55 23.95 -28.42
CA ASP A 265 13.01 22.76 -29.07
C ASP A 265 13.85 21.49 -28.84
N ASN A 266 15.12 21.66 -28.44
CA ASN A 266 15.98 20.53 -28.05
C ASN A 266 15.62 19.95 -26.68
N LEU A 267 14.92 20.70 -25.83
CA LEU A 267 14.49 20.23 -24.50
C LEU A 267 13.14 19.54 -24.56
N ASN A 268 12.18 20.12 -25.28
CA ASN A 268 10.81 19.63 -25.37
C ASN A 268 10.25 19.81 -26.79
N PRO A 269 9.41 18.89 -27.27
CA PRO A 269 8.85 18.97 -28.62
C PRO A 269 7.81 20.11 -28.73
N PRO A 270 7.80 20.90 -29.83
CA PRO A 270 6.90 22.05 -29.98
C PRO A 270 5.41 21.69 -30.07
N ASN A 271 5.11 20.48 -30.58
CA ASN A 271 3.76 19.99 -30.84
C ASN A 271 3.11 19.31 -29.63
N GLU A 272 3.77 19.29 -28.47
CA GLU A 272 3.17 18.76 -27.25
C GLU A 272 2.03 19.67 -26.77
N THR A 273 0.87 19.07 -26.47
CA THR A 273 -0.26 19.80 -25.92
C THR A 273 -0.02 20.13 -24.46
N ILE A 274 -0.59 21.24 -24.00
CA ILE A 274 -0.51 21.62 -22.58
C ILE A 274 -1.20 20.57 -21.71
N GLU A 275 -2.26 19.92 -22.18
CA GLU A 275 -2.87 18.75 -21.52
C GLU A 275 -1.87 17.61 -21.32
N SER A 276 -1.01 17.31 -22.29
CA SER A 276 0.05 16.28 -22.14
C SER A 276 1.05 16.67 -21.06
N ILE A 277 1.43 17.96 -21.00
CA ILE A 277 2.34 18.50 -19.99
C ILE A 277 1.70 18.40 -18.59
N ILE A 278 0.42 18.79 -18.47
CA ILE A 278 -0.38 18.69 -17.22
C ILE A 278 -0.53 17.21 -16.79
N ASN A 279 -0.76 16.30 -17.74
CA ASN A 279 -0.85 14.85 -17.50
C ASN A 279 0.49 14.22 -17.07
N LYS A 280 1.56 15.02 -16.99
CA LYS A 280 2.86 14.65 -16.41
C LYS A 280 3.21 15.50 -15.17
N LEU A 281 2.23 16.17 -14.54
CA LEU A 281 2.45 17.12 -13.44
C LEU A 281 3.41 18.27 -13.83
N MET A 282 3.40 18.69 -15.09
CA MET A 282 4.35 19.66 -15.63
C MET A 282 5.82 19.25 -15.46
N ILE A 283 6.11 17.95 -15.36
CA ILE A 283 7.46 17.39 -15.17
C ILE A 283 7.92 16.67 -16.44
N ASP A 284 9.14 16.96 -16.87
CA ASP A 284 9.76 16.29 -18.00
C ASP A 284 10.40 14.97 -17.59
N TYR A 285 11.17 14.99 -16.49
CA TYR A 285 11.81 13.81 -15.95
C TYR A 285 12.09 13.91 -14.46
N TRP A 286 12.34 12.74 -13.89
CA TRP A 286 12.69 12.56 -12.48
C TRP A 286 14.07 11.93 -12.38
N THR A 287 14.90 12.40 -11.46
CA THR A 287 16.12 11.69 -11.05
C THR A 287 15.84 10.95 -9.76
N LEU A 288 16.18 9.66 -9.73
CA LEU A 288 15.97 8.78 -8.59
C LEU A 288 17.28 8.08 -8.26
N ASN A 289 17.75 8.24 -7.02
CA ASN A 289 18.90 7.52 -6.50
C ASN A 289 18.49 6.70 -5.28
N ILE A 290 18.70 5.39 -5.34
CA ILE A 290 18.38 4.45 -4.27
C ILE A 290 19.68 3.78 -3.83
N SER A 291 20.07 3.97 -2.57
CA SER A 291 21.33 3.45 -2.01
C SER A 291 21.09 2.28 -1.06
N PHE A 292 21.30 1.06 -1.58
CA PHE A 292 21.29 -0.14 -0.73
C PHE A 292 22.34 -0.07 0.39
N SER A 293 23.51 0.51 0.10
CA SER A 293 24.60 0.62 1.09
C SER A 293 24.18 1.52 2.26
N SER A 294 23.56 2.66 1.98
CA SER A 294 23.02 3.56 3.02
C SER A 294 21.91 2.90 3.84
N TYR A 295 21.05 2.09 3.20
CA TYR A 295 20.06 1.26 3.89
C TYR A 295 20.74 0.23 4.81
N TYR A 296 21.73 -0.52 4.31
CA TYR A 296 22.43 -1.57 5.05
C TYR A 296 23.14 -0.99 6.27
N ASP A 297 23.87 0.11 6.09
CA ASP A 297 24.57 0.83 7.16
C ASP A 297 23.61 1.34 8.24
N ARG A 298 22.40 1.77 7.84
CA ARG A 298 21.39 2.24 8.80
C ARG A 298 20.70 1.09 9.54
N CYS A 299 20.37 0.01 8.84
CA CYS A 299 19.83 -1.23 9.44
C CYS A 299 20.81 -1.78 10.49
N LEU A 300 22.12 -1.69 10.21
CA LEU A 300 23.23 -2.10 11.08
C LEU A 300 22.97 -3.50 11.68
N PRO A 301 23.14 -4.57 10.89
CA PRO A 301 22.76 -5.91 11.29
C PRO A 301 23.49 -6.34 12.57
N SER A 302 22.71 -6.73 13.58
CA SER A 302 23.22 -7.17 14.89
C SER A 302 23.90 -8.54 14.80
N SER A 303 23.25 -9.47 14.09
CA SER A 303 23.77 -10.80 13.82
C SER A 303 23.10 -11.39 12.58
N CYS A 304 23.84 -12.19 11.83
CA CYS A 304 23.35 -13.04 10.75
C CYS A 304 23.53 -14.51 11.12
N THR A 305 22.46 -15.29 11.04
CA THR A 305 22.47 -16.73 11.27
C THR A 305 22.21 -17.49 9.98
N TYR A 306 22.93 -18.59 9.77
CA TYR A 306 22.68 -19.51 8.66
C TYR A 306 23.00 -20.94 9.08
N GLU A 307 22.34 -21.89 8.43
CA GLU A 307 22.51 -23.32 8.67
C GLU A 307 23.42 -23.95 7.61
N PHE A 308 24.31 -24.83 8.04
CA PHE A 308 25.20 -25.59 7.16
C PHE A 308 25.38 -27.01 7.68
N ILE A 309 25.69 -27.93 6.77
CA ILE A 309 25.89 -29.34 7.11
C ILE A 309 27.37 -29.55 7.42
N SER A 310 27.68 -29.99 8.65
CA SER A 310 29.05 -30.27 9.08
C SER A 310 29.18 -31.68 9.68
N ARG A 311 30.42 -32.14 9.85
CA ARG A 311 30.74 -33.44 10.47
C ARG A 311 30.97 -33.26 11.96
N ASN A 312 30.67 -34.29 12.74
CA ASN A 312 30.86 -34.29 14.20
C ASN A 312 32.30 -33.97 14.61
N ASP A 313 32.41 -33.16 15.67
CA ASP A 313 33.69 -32.69 16.21
C ASP A 313 34.50 -33.85 16.82
N LEU A 314 35.83 -33.77 16.70
CA LEU A 314 36.77 -34.80 17.15
C LEU A 314 36.61 -35.11 18.64
N PHE A 315 36.29 -34.10 19.45
CA PHE A 315 36.07 -34.26 20.89
C PHE A 315 34.85 -35.12 21.20
N VAL A 316 33.75 -34.95 20.44
CA VAL A 316 32.54 -35.76 20.57
C VAL A 316 32.84 -37.21 20.16
N ILE A 317 33.65 -37.40 19.11
CA ILE A 317 34.09 -38.73 18.67
C ILE A 317 34.93 -39.43 19.76
N ILE A 318 35.92 -38.74 20.33
CA ILE A 318 36.80 -39.30 21.37
C ILE A 318 36.03 -39.64 22.65
N THR A 319 35.14 -38.75 23.10
CA THR A 319 34.34 -38.99 24.32
C THR A 319 33.35 -40.13 24.15
N THR A 320 32.78 -40.31 22.95
CA THR A 320 31.92 -41.46 22.62
C THR A 320 32.70 -42.77 22.58
N ILE A 321 33.94 -42.75 22.06
CA ILE A 321 34.81 -43.93 22.07
C ILE A 321 35.15 -44.33 23.52
N LEU A 322 35.53 -43.37 24.36
CA LEU A 322 35.87 -43.61 25.78
C LEU A 322 34.68 -44.15 26.58
N SER A 323 33.46 -43.65 26.34
CA SER A 323 32.24 -44.13 27.00
C SER A 323 31.90 -45.57 26.59
N ILE A 324 32.06 -45.92 25.31
CA ILE A 324 31.87 -47.28 24.80
C ILE A 324 32.89 -48.26 25.42
N PHE A 325 34.18 -47.90 25.47
CA PHE A 325 35.20 -48.76 26.08
C PHE A 325 34.96 -48.97 27.58
N GLY A 326 34.51 -47.93 28.30
CA GLY A 326 34.14 -48.02 29.71
C GLY A 326 32.95 -48.96 29.97
N GLY A 327 31.86 -48.80 29.22
CA GLY A 327 30.67 -49.65 29.35
C GLY A 327 30.92 -51.11 28.94
N LEU A 328 31.71 -51.32 27.88
CA LEU A 328 32.05 -52.65 27.37
C LEU A 328 32.95 -53.43 28.33
N SER A 329 33.93 -52.77 28.95
CA SER A 329 34.82 -53.36 29.97
C SER A 329 34.03 -53.94 31.16
N LEU A 330 33.03 -53.19 31.65
CA LEU A 330 32.19 -53.63 32.75
C LEU A 330 31.22 -54.74 32.34
N GLY A 331 30.59 -54.60 31.17
CA GLY A 331 29.68 -55.62 30.63
C GLY A 331 30.39 -56.96 30.45
N LEU A 332 31.63 -56.96 29.95
CA LEU A 332 32.47 -58.16 29.84
C LEU A 332 32.81 -58.75 31.21
N LYS A 333 33.11 -57.94 32.24
CA LYS A 333 33.35 -58.40 33.61
C LYS A 333 32.12 -59.03 34.27
N LEU A 334 30.93 -58.47 34.02
CA LEU A 334 29.67 -59.03 34.51
C LEU A 334 29.32 -60.32 33.78
N LEU A 335 29.50 -60.36 32.46
CA LEU A 335 29.27 -61.54 31.65
C LEU A 335 30.21 -62.68 32.05
N THR A 336 31.50 -62.42 32.30
CA THR A 336 32.45 -63.44 32.79
C THR A 336 32.03 -63.97 34.17
N LEU A 337 31.60 -63.12 35.10
CA LEU A 337 31.10 -63.58 36.41
C LEU A 337 29.81 -64.41 36.30
N ILE A 338 28.91 -64.08 35.38
CA ILE A 338 27.67 -64.85 35.13
C ILE A 338 28.00 -66.20 34.48
N ILE A 339 28.88 -66.21 33.48
CA ILE A 339 29.37 -67.44 32.83
C ILE A 339 30.07 -68.34 33.84
N LEU A 340 30.91 -67.78 34.71
CA LEU A 340 31.59 -68.52 35.78
C LEU A 340 30.57 -69.16 36.74
N ARG A 341 29.51 -68.44 37.13
CA ARG A 341 28.41 -69.00 37.96
C ARG A 341 27.64 -70.11 37.23
N PHE A 342 27.43 -69.98 35.93
CA PHE A 342 26.75 -71.00 35.14
C PHE A 342 27.60 -72.27 35.01
N ILE A 343 28.90 -72.12 34.75
CA ILE A 343 29.84 -73.24 34.62
C ILE A 343 30.02 -73.97 35.96
N GLU A 344 30.13 -73.22 37.07
CA GLU A 344 30.22 -73.75 38.44
C GLU A 344 28.98 -74.59 38.83
N LYS A 345 27.81 -74.26 38.27
CA LYS A 345 26.57 -75.02 38.46
C LYS A 345 26.49 -76.28 37.59
N THR A 346 27.29 -76.36 36.52
CA THR A 346 27.19 -77.42 35.50
C THR A 346 28.32 -78.46 35.59
N ILE A 347 29.47 -78.10 36.16
CA ILE A 347 30.65 -78.97 36.26
C ILE A 347 31.07 -79.10 37.72
N HIS A 348 30.87 -80.28 38.30
CA HIS A 348 31.26 -80.57 39.69
C HIS A 348 32.59 -81.36 39.71
N ASN A 349 33.70 -80.64 39.51
CA ASN A 349 35.06 -81.20 39.51
C ASN A 349 35.99 -80.38 40.41
N ASN A 350 36.71 -81.03 41.34
CA ASN A 350 37.48 -80.35 42.39
C ASN A 350 38.67 -79.53 41.85
N SER A 351 39.33 -79.95 40.77
CA SER A 351 40.41 -79.15 40.15
C SER A 351 39.86 -77.90 39.44
N PHE A 352 38.65 -78.00 38.89
CA PHE A 352 37.96 -76.90 38.21
C PHE A 352 37.44 -75.87 39.23
N ASN A 353 36.95 -76.33 40.38
CA ASN A 353 36.56 -75.44 41.48
C ASN A 353 37.74 -74.64 42.05
N GLN A 354 38.95 -75.21 42.08
CA GLN A 354 40.18 -74.47 42.44
C GLN A 354 40.55 -73.40 41.39
N PHE A 355 40.38 -73.70 40.11
CA PHE A 355 40.59 -72.73 39.03
C PHE A 355 39.55 -71.59 39.06
N ILE A 356 38.28 -71.90 39.34
CA ILE A 356 37.21 -70.91 39.55
C ILE A 356 37.49 -70.02 40.76
N THR A 357 38.01 -70.58 41.87
CA THR A 357 38.40 -69.78 43.05
C THR A 357 39.63 -68.91 42.78
N MET A 358 40.59 -69.36 41.98
CA MET A 358 41.74 -68.55 41.55
C MET A 358 41.31 -67.37 40.66
N ILE A 359 40.39 -67.58 39.71
CA ILE A 359 39.82 -66.51 38.89
C ILE A 359 38.97 -65.56 39.73
N LYS A 360 38.14 -66.07 40.67
CA LYS A 360 37.40 -65.22 41.62
C LYS A 360 38.37 -64.37 42.46
N ASN A 361 39.49 -64.92 42.91
CA ASN A 361 40.53 -64.19 43.65
C ASN A 361 41.25 -63.13 42.79
N LEU A 362 41.28 -63.29 41.47
CA LEU A 362 41.79 -62.29 40.52
C LEU A 362 40.84 -61.08 40.38
N PHE A 363 39.56 -61.24 40.75
CA PHE A 363 38.55 -60.18 40.77
C PHE A 363 38.14 -59.74 42.19
N VAL A 364 38.61 -60.41 43.24
CA VAL A 364 38.34 -60.11 44.66
C VAL A 364 39.55 -59.39 45.26
N CYS A 365 39.39 -58.08 45.50
CA CYS A 365 40.38 -57.25 46.18
C CYS A 365 40.40 -57.49 47.71
N ASN A 366 41.60 -57.40 48.30
CA ASN A 366 41.92 -57.59 49.71
C ASN A 366 41.01 -56.83 50.70
N SER A 367 40.95 -57.33 51.94
CA SER A 367 40.10 -56.89 53.06
C SER A 367 40.32 -55.46 53.58
N GLU A 368 41.34 -54.73 53.11
CA GLU A 368 41.64 -53.34 53.55
C GLU A 368 40.82 -52.24 52.84
N GLN A 369 39.95 -52.60 51.88
CA GLN A 369 39.18 -51.65 51.07
C GLN A 369 37.70 -51.49 51.45
N ARG A 370 37.26 -51.93 52.63
CA ARG A 370 35.83 -51.83 53.02
C ARG A 370 35.32 -50.39 53.14
N LEU A 371 36.13 -49.46 53.66
CA LEU A 371 35.76 -48.03 53.79
C LEU A 371 35.70 -47.36 52.41
N VAL A 372 36.71 -47.58 51.57
CA VAL A 372 36.80 -47.02 50.21
C VAL A 372 35.65 -47.55 49.34
N ASN A 373 35.34 -48.84 49.40
CA ASN A 373 34.27 -49.44 48.61
C ASN A 373 32.87 -48.95 49.05
N ARG A 374 32.64 -48.75 50.36
CA ARG A 374 31.38 -48.19 50.87
C ARG A 374 31.23 -46.72 50.50
N LEU A 375 32.27 -45.90 50.67
CA LEU A 375 32.27 -44.48 50.27
C LEU A 375 32.11 -44.31 48.76
N HIS A 376 32.81 -45.12 47.97
CA HIS A 376 32.67 -45.15 46.51
C HIS A 376 31.24 -45.47 46.10
N LEU A 377 30.61 -46.50 46.67
CA LEU A 377 29.24 -46.89 46.34
C LEU A 377 28.23 -45.81 46.74
N VAL A 378 28.42 -45.15 47.90
CA VAL A 378 27.58 -44.02 48.33
C VAL A 378 27.75 -42.82 47.40
N PHE A 379 28.99 -42.43 47.05
CA PHE A 379 29.24 -41.33 46.12
C PHE A 379 28.68 -41.63 44.73
N LEU A 380 28.79 -42.87 44.26
CA LEU A 380 28.25 -43.30 42.97
C LEU A 380 26.73 -43.25 42.96
N LEU A 381 26.05 -43.77 44.00
CA LEU A 381 24.59 -43.72 44.08
C LEU A 381 24.06 -42.29 44.20
N LEU A 382 24.73 -41.45 44.99
CA LEU A 382 24.32 -40.06 45.20
C LEU A 382 24.52 -39.21 43.94
N THR A 383 25.63 -39.39 43.22
CA THR A 383 25.87 -38.72 41.94
C THR A 383 24.93 -39.19 40.84
N LEU A 384 24.65 -40.51 40.75
CA LEU A 384 23.65 -41.03 39.81
C LEU A 384 22.25 -40.51 40.12
N PHE A 385 21.88 -40.41 41.40
CA PHE A 385 20.58 -39.86 41.81
C PHE A 385 20.45 -38.37 41.46
N LEU A 386 21.49 -37.56 41.71
CA LEU A 386 21.50 -36.14 41.35
C LEU A 386 21.46 -35.92 39.83
N ILE A 387 22.18 -36.74 39.06
CA ILE A 387 22.15 -36.66 37.59
C ILE A 387 20.78 -37.10 37.07
N PHE A 388 20.17 -38.15 37.64
CA PHE A 388 18.84 -38.61 37.27
C PHE A 388 17.77 -37.54 37.53
N THR A 389 17.76 -36.93 38.72
CA THR A 389 16.78 -35.87 39.03
C THR A 389 16.99 -34.65 38.15
N TYR A 390 18.24 -34.20 37.96
CA TYR A 390 18.53 -33.07 37.07
C TYR A 390 18.12 -33.33 35.61
N SER A 391 18.34 -34.55 35.10
CA SER A 391 18.01 -34.92 33.72
C SER A 391 16.52 -35.21 33.52
N ALA A 392 15.83 -35.79 34.50
CA ALA A 392 14.40 -36.10 34.41
C ALA A 392 13.52 -34.83 34.45
N PHE A 393 13.94 -33.79 35.17
CA PHE A 393 13.15 -32.56 35.35
C PHE A 393 13.56 -31.40 34.44
N LYS A 394 14.54 -31.58 33.54
CA LYS A 394 14.92 -30.54 32.59
C LYS A 394 13.98 -30.56 31.39
N PRO A 395 13.07 -29.57 31.22
CA PRO A 395 12.21 -29.51 30.05
C PRO A 395 13.06 -29.33 28.79
N LYS A 396 12.73 -30.10 27.74
CA LYS A 396 13.38 -29.97 26.44
C LYS A 396 12.37 -29.35 25.48
N SER A 397 12.73 -28.22 24.89
CA SER A 397 12.00 -27.71 23.73
C SER A 397 12.43 -28.52 22.52
N VAL A 398 11.48 -29.24 21.92
CA VAL A 398 11.69 -29.95 20.65
C VAL A 398 11.07 -29.10 19.56
N THR A 399 11.87 -28.69 18.60
CA THR A 399 11.40 -27.96 17.41
C THR A 399 11.36 -28.93 16.25
N VAL A 400 10.18 -29.12 15.69
CA VAL A 400 9.97 -29.94 14.49
C VAL A 400 9.92 -29.01 13.30
N GLN A 401 10.82 -29.22 12.33
CA GLN A 401 10.87 -28.44 11.10
C GLN A 401 10.47 -29.32 9.91
N ILE A 402 9.51 -28.84 9.13
CA ILE A 402 9.01 -29.49 7.93
C ILE A 402 9.40 -28.62 6.74
N LEU A 403 10.25 -29.16 5.87
CA LEU A 403 10.71 -28.48 4.65
C LEU A 403 9.65 -28.58 3.55
N LYS A 404 9.40 -27.46 2.85
CA LYS A 404 8.47 -27.35 1.71
C LYS A 404 7.13 -28.06 1.94
N PRO A 405 6.35 -27.67 2.96
CA PRO A 405 5.09 -28.32 3.27
C PRO A 405 4.06 -28.12 2.16
N SER A 406 3.24 -29.15 1.92
CA SER A 406 2.03 -29.03 1.09
C SER A 406 0.95 -28.25 1.84
N ILE A 407 -0.02 -27.69 1.10
CA ILE A 407 -1.16 -26.98 1.71
C ILE A 407 -1.97 -27.86 2.67
N LEU A 408 -2.09 -29.16 2.36
CA LEU A 408 -2.74 -30.14 3.22
C LEU A 408 -1.96 -30.33 4.53
N ASN A 409 -0.64 -30.53 4.44
CA ASN A 409 0.23 -30.67 5.61
C ASN A 409 0.13 -29.42 6.50
N HIS A 410 0.16 -28.23 5.89
CA HIS A 410 -0.03 -26.97 6.62
C HIS A 410 -1.39 -26.92 7.33
N LYS A 411 -2.50 -27.27 6.65
CA LYS A 411 -3.84 -27.30 7.27
C LYS A 411 -3.92 -28.27 8.45
N TYR A 412 -3.28 -29.44 8.37
CA TYR A 412 -3.19 -30.37 9.50
C TYR A 412 -2.40 -29.79 10.67
N LEU A 413 -1.22 -29.22 10.42
CA LEU A 413 -0.35 -28.64 11.45
C LEU A 413 -1.00 -27.44 12.14
N LEU A 414 -1.70 -26.60 11.39
CA LEU A 414 -2.39 -25.44 11.94
C LEU A 414 -3.51 -25.85 12.90
N LYS A 415 -4.14 -27.02 12.67
CA LYS A 415 -5.19 -27.55 13.54
C LYS A 415 -4.64 -28.06 14.87
N ASP A 416 -3.46 -28.68 14.87
CA ASP A 416 -2.89 -29.33 16.06
C ASP A 416 -1.95 -28.41 16.86
N HIS A 417 -1.35 -27.40 16.21
CA HIS A 417 -0.26 -26.59 16.77
C HIS A 417 -0.38 -25.08 16.46
N SER A 418 -1.61 -24.54 16.39
CA SER A 418 -1.92 -23.17 15.94
C SER A 418 -1.05 -22.07 16.55
N ASP A 419 -0.75 -22.17 17.84
CA ASP A 419 -0.17 -21.05 18.61
C ASP A 419 1.36 -20.93 18.44
N PHE A 420 2.00 -21.99 17.93
CA PHE A 420 3.47 -22.08 17.82
C PHE A 420 3.96 -22.39 16.40
N LEU A 421 3.05 -22.59 15.44
CA LEU A 421 3.39 -22.88 14.05
C LEU A 421 3.87 -21.60 13.34
N GLN A 422 5.13 -21.60 12.93
CA GLN A 422 5.74 -20.53 12.14
C GLN A 422 6.21 -21.08 10.81
N CYS A 423 5.69 -20.52 9.72
CA CYS A 423 6.02 -20.94 8.36
C CYS A 423 6.68 -19.79 7.62
N LEU A 424 7.91 -19.97 7.14
CA LEU A 424 8.64 -18.94 6.40
C LEU A 424 8.27 -18.99 4.91
N CYS A 425 7.89 -17.86 4.33
CA CYS A 425 7.64 -17.74 2.89
C CYS A 425 8.95 -17.63 2.11
N SER A 426 9.04 -18.26 0.94
CA SER A 426 10.15 -17.99 0.00
C SER A 426 9.95 -16.65 -0.71
N GLN A 427 8.70 -16.33 -1.07
CA GLN A 427 8.29 -15.06 -1.66
C GLN A 427 7.53 -14.24 -0.61
N ILE A 428 8.19 -13.17 -0.15
CA ILE A 428 7.69 -12.29 0.91
C ILE A 428 6.78 -11.19 0.35
N SER A 429 6.95 -10.86 -0.94
CA SER A 429 6.24 -9.79 -1.64
C SER A 429 5.37 -10.42 -2.72
N ILE A 430 4.05 -10.38 -2.53
CA ILE A 430 3.08 -11.00 -3.44
C ILE A 430 2.13 -9.90 -3.92
N PRO A 431 2.02 -9.64 -5.24
CA PRO A 431 1.09 -8.63 -5.71
C PRO A 431 -0.34 -9.07 -5.39
N TYR A 432 -1.20 -8.14 -4.97
CA TYR A 432 -2.57 -8.46 -4.54
C TYR A 432 -3.35 -9.19 -5.64
N GLU A 433 -3.19 -8.80 -6.91
CA GLU A 433 -3.82 -9.45 -8.06
C GLU A 433 -3.57 -10.96 -8.16
N ALA A 434 -2.49 -11.47 -7.54
CA ALA A 434 -2.18 -12.89 -7.58
C ALA A 434 -3.16 -13.73 -6.74
N PHE A 435 -3.84 -13.14 -5.75
CA PHE A 435 -4.73 -13.87 -4.83
C PHE A 435 -6.02 -13.13 -4.47
N LEU A 436 -6.20 -11.89 -4.92
CA LEU A 436 -7.36 -11.05 -4.68
C LEU A 436 -7.90 -10.55 -6.03
N SER A 437 -9.21 -10.64 -6.20
CA SER A 437 -9.95 -10.01 -7.30
C SER A 437 -11.04 -9.12 -6.73
N ILE A 438 -11.26 -7.97 -7.35
CA ILE A 438 -12.25 -6.97 -6.92
C ILE A 438 -13.01 -6.52 -8.16
N GLU A 439 -14.34 -6.59 -8.11
CA GLU A 439 -15.23 -6.17 -9.18
C GLU A 439 -16.31 -5.24 -8.58
N PRO A 440 -16.26 -3.92 -8.86
CA PRO A 440 -17.29 -2.99 -8.41
C PRO A 440 -18.50 -3.07 -9.35
N LYS A 441 -19.69 -3.22 -8.78
CA LYS A 441 -20.96 -3.01 -9.49
C LYS A 441 -21.39 -1.56 -9.26
N PHE A 442 -21.33 -0.74 -10.31
CA PHE A 442 -21.86 0.62 -10.28
C PHE A 442 -23.39 0.63 -10.39
N HIS A 443 -24.00 1.71 -9.93
CA HIS A 443 -25.44 1.95 -9.99
C HIS A 443 -25.90 2.06 -11.45
N ASP A 444 -27.03 1.43 -11.79
CA ASP A 444 -27.55 1.31 -13.15
C ASP A 444 -27.79 2.68 -13.83
N LEU A 445 -27.99 3.73 -13.03
CA LEU A 445 -28.03 5.12 -13.52
C LEU A 445 -26.80 5.50 -14.34
N CYS A 446 -25.61 5.05 -13.92
CA CYS A 446 -24.33 5.34 -14.57
C CYS A 446 -24.03 4.47 -15.80
N SER A 447 -24.98 3.63 -16.23
CA SER A 447 -24.96 2.91 -17.50
C SER A 447 -26.25 3.11 -18.30
N SER A 448 -27.12 4.00 -17.82
CA SER A 448 -28.44 4.26 -18.39
C SER A 448 -28.41 5.28 -19.52
N GLN A 449 -29.55 5.42 -20.21
CA GLN A 449 -29.75 6.47 -21.21
C GLN A 449 -29.68 7.89 -20.63
N PHE A 450 -29.86 8.08 -19.31
CA PHE A 450 -29.85 9.41 -18.69
C PHE A 450 -28.50 10.11 -18.68
N ILE A 451 -27.42 9.40 -18.98
CA ILE A 451 -26.06 9.95 -19.03
C ILE A 451 -25.50 10.02 -20.46
N THR A 452 -26.29 9.65 -21.47
CA THR A 452 -25.82 9.61 -22.86
C THR A 452 -25.95 10.97 -23.55
N ASP A 453 -25.06 11.23 -24.50
CA ASP A 453 -25.11 12.44 -25.32
C ASP A 453 -26.42 12.56 -26.11
N GLU A 454 -27.03 11.43 -26.52
CA GLU A 454 -28.31 11.41 -27.21
C GLU A 454 -29.44 12.01 -26.36
N TRP A 455 -29.51 11.63 -25.08
CA TRP A 455 -30.49 12.16 -24.15
C TRP A 455 -30.28 13.65 -23.86
N ILE A 456 -29.03 14.03 -23.59
CA ILE A 456 -28.66 15.42 -23.29
C ILE A 456 -28.95 16.31 -24.51
N TYR A 457 -28.57 15.86 -25.71
CA TYR A 457 -28.83 16.55 -26.97
C TYR A 457 -30.33 16.70 -27.24
N TYR A 458 -31.12 15.66 -26.96
CA TYR A 458 -32.57 15.72 -27.12
C TYR A 458 -33.20 16.78 -26.23
N ILE A 459 -32.87 16.79 -24.93
CA ILE A 459 -33.41 17.75 -23.96
C ILE A 459 -33.07 19.19 -24.37
N TYR A 460 -31.83 19.44 -24.78
CA TYR A 460 -31.38 20.79 -25.12
C TYR A 460 -31.79 21.22 -26.53
N GLY A 461 -31.43 20.46 -27.56
CA GLY A 461 -31.57 20.84 -28.97
C GLY A 461 -32.99 20.68 -29.52
N GLN A 462 -33.52 19.45 -29.52
CA GLN A 462 -34.84 19.16 -30.11
C GLN A 462 -36.00 19.55 -29.18
N GLY A 463 -35.82 19.40 -27.86
CA GLY A 463 -36.79 19.75 -26.84
C GLY A 463 -36.97 21.26 -26.66
N ASN A 464 -35.90 22.04 -26.89
CA ASN A 464 -35.85 23.50 -26.73
C ASN A 464 -36.47 23.96 -25.39
N LEU A 465 -36.19 23.21 -24.31
CA LEU A 465 -36.90 23.33 -23.04
C LEU A 465 -36.51 24.58 -22.28
N SER A 466 -35.23 24.95 -22.33
CA SER A 466 -34.71 26.16 -21.69
C SER A 466 -35.37 27.43 -22.23
N ARG A 467 -35.93 27.42 -23.44
CA ARG A 467 -36.71 28.56 -23.97
C ARG A 467 -38.20 28.51 -23.66
N ARG A 468 -38.71 27.37 -23.18
CA ARG A 468 -40.15 27.12 -22.97
C ARG A 468 -40.58 27.18 -21.51
N PHE A 469 -39.64 26.95 -20.59
CA PHE A 469 -39.91 26.85 -19.17
C PHE A 469 -39.17 27.93 -18.39
N SER A 470 -39.70 28.28 -17.22
CA SER A 470 -39.10 29.24 -16.30
C SER A 470 -38.01 28.61 -15.43
N PHE A 471 -37.17 29.43 -14.79
CA PHE A 471 -36.02 28.98 -13.99
C PHE A 471 -36.38 28.07 -12.80
N ASP A 472 -37.64 28.09 -12.41
CA ASP A 472 -38.21 27.36 -11.28
C ASP A 472 -38.72 25.96 -11.70
N ASP A 473 -38.75 25.70 -13.02
CA ASP A 473 -39.03 24.41 -13.64
C ASP A 473 -37.73 23.64 -13.94
N TYR A 474 -37.64 22.37 -13.53
CA TYR A 474 -36.37 21.61 -13.64
C TYR A 474 -35.90 21.46 -15.08
N ARG A 475 -36.85 21.47 -16.03
CA ARG A 475 -36.60 21.29 -17.47
C ARG A 475 -35.76 22.42 -18.05
N TYR A 476 -35.78 23.58 -17.42
CA TYR A 476 -35.02 24.73 -17.85
C TYR A 476 -33.51 24.49 -17.69
N SER A 477 -33.08 23.88 -16.58
CA SER A 477 -31.68 23.54 -16.29
C SER A 477 -31.35 22.05 -16.46
N ALA A 478 -32.30 21.25 -16.93
CA ALA A 478 -32.15 19.81 -17.11
C ALA A 478 -30.89 19.40 -17.90
N PRO A 479 -30.50 20.05 -19.03
CA PRO A 479 -29.27 19.68 -19.71
C PRO A 479 -28.05 19.72 -18.78
N GLY A 480 -27.91 20.80 -18.00
CA GLY A 480 -26.83 20.93 -17.01
C GLY A 480 -26.89 19.85 -15.92
N GLN A 481 -28.10 19.53 -15.43
CA GLN A 481 -28.30 18.46 -14.44
C GLN A 481 -27.82 17.09 -14.94
N PHE A 482 -28.18 16.72 -16.18
CA PHE A 482 -27.80 15.43 -16.76
C PHE A 482 -26.34 15.37 -17.23
N ILE A 483 -25.77 16.49 -17.68
CA ILE A 483 -24.31 16.61 -17.92
C ILE A 483 -23.53 16.38 -16.63
N LEU A 484 -23.96 16.96 -15.51
CA LEU A 484 -23.34 16.75 -14.21
C LEU A 484 -23.47 15.30 -13.75
N LEU A 485 -24.65 14.71 -13.94
CA LEU A 485 -24.87 13.31 -13.60
C LEU A 485 -23.92 12.39 -14.39
N SER A 486 -23.81 12.60 -15.72
CA SER A 486 -22.89 11.86 -16.58
C SER A 486 -21.44 12.03 -16.16
N SER A 487 -21.02 13.27 -15.90
CA SER A 487 -19.67 13.59 -15.46
C SER A 487 -19.33 12.95 -14.11
N VAL A 488 -20.23 13.05 -13.14
CA VAL A 488 -20.04 12.48 -11.81
C VAL A 488 -20.01 10.95 -11.85
N CYS A 489 -20.85 10.32 -12.68
CA CYS A 489 -20.79 8.88 -12.93
C CYS A 489 -19.43 8.46 -13.49
N THR A 490 -18.98 9.13 -14.54
CA THR A 490 -17.69 8.84 -15.21
C THR A 490 -16.51 9.03 -14.27
N ILE A 491 -16.43 10.18 -13.58
CA ILE A 491 -15.31 10.47 -12.67
C ILE A 491 -15.33 9.52 -11.46
N SER A 492 -16.51 9.13 -10.96
CA SER A 492 -16.61 8.15 -9.86
C SER A 492 -16.12 6.77 -10.31
N GLN A 493 -16.52 6.32 -11.50
CA GLN A 493 -16.08 5.05 -12.08
C GLN A 493 -14.58 5.02 -12.28
N ASP A 494 -14.01 6.02 -12.96
CA ASP A 494 -12.57 6.19 -13.17
C ASP A 494 -11.82 6.12 -11.84
N LYS A 495 -12.26 6.90 -10.84
CA LYS A 495 -11.61 6.97 -9.53
C LYS A 495 -11.57 5.61 -8.83
N VAL A 496 -12.65 4.85 -8.90
CA VAL A 496 -12.78 3.54 -8.26
C VAL A 496 -11.95 2.50 -8.99
N ILE A 497 -12.04 2.44 -10.33
CA ILE A 497 -11.27 1.51 -11.16
C ILE A 497 -9.78 1.75 -10.97
N HIS A 498 -9.33 3.01 -10.99
CA HIS A 498 -7.93 3.34 -10.73
C HIS A 498 -7.48 2.96 -9.32
N ALA A 499 -8.29 3.24 -8.29
CA ALA A 499 -7.95 2.86 -6.92
C ALA A 499 -7.83 1.34 -6.73
N ILE A 500 -8.72 0.57 -7.37
CA ILE A 500 -8.67 -0.90 -7.38
C ILE A 500 -7.42 -1.38 -8.11
N SER A 501 -7.17 -0.88 -9.33
CA SER A 501 -6.00 -1.26 -10.13
C SER A 501 -4.71 -1.02 -9.34
N GLN A 502 -4.60 0.14 -8.70
CA GLN A 502 -3.44 0.49 -7.88
C GLN A 502 -3.27 -0.43 -6.66
N LEU A 503 -4.36 -0.86 -6.01
CA LEU A 503 -4.29 -1.85 -4.94
C LEU A 503 -3.83 -3.20 -5.48
N LEU A 504 -4.41 -3.66 -6.58
CA LEU A 504 -4.14 -4.98 -7.16
C LEU A 504 -2.69 -5.12 -7.65
N THR A 505 -2.10 -4.04 -8.19
CA THR A 505 -0.68 -4.01 -8.57
C THR A 505 0.26 -3.82 -7.39
N SER A 506 -0.22 -3.33 -6.25
CA SER A 506 0.60 -3.19 -5.04
C SER A 506 0.91 -4.55 -4.39
N PHE A 507 1.93 -4.57 -3.54
CA PHE A 507 2.40 -5.80 -2.92
C PHE A 507 1.88 -6.00 -1.49
N PHE A 508 1.37 -7.19 -1.23
CA PHE A 508 1.20 -7.74 0.10
C PHE A 508 2.55 -8.28 0.61
N ILE A 509 3.06 -7.68 1.69
CA ILE A 509 4.37 -8.01 2.26
C ILE A 509 4.20 -8.81 3.54
N ASN A 510 4.61 -10.08 3.54
CA ASN A 510 4.72 -10.86 4.77
C ASN A 510 5.82 -11.92 4.71
N SER A 511 6.65 -11.98 5.76
CA SER A 511 7.76 -12.94 5.84
C SER A 511 7.30 -14.34 6.26
N GLN A 512 6.14 -14.43 6.90
CA GLN A 512 5.54 -15.67 7.35
C GLN A 512 4.25 -15.98 6.58
N LEU A 513 3.91 -17.26 6.43
CA LEU A 513 2.62 -17.66 5.89
C LEU A 513 1.54 -17.34 6.93
N LEU A 514 0.54 -16.54 6.57
CA LEU A 514 -0.61 -16.29 7.43
C LEU A 514 -1.58 -17.46 7.43
N SER A 515 -2.29 -17.62 8.55
CA SER A 515 -3.52 -18.41 8.56
C SER A 515 -4.58 -17.76 7.69
N GLU A 516 -5.50 -18.57 7.15
CA GLU A 516 -6.58 -18.11 6.28
C GLU A 516 -7.43 -17.01 6.93
N ASN A 517 -7.78 -17.17 8.21
CA ASN A 517 -8.52 -16.17 8.97
C ASN A 517 -7.75 -14.84 9.11
N LEU A 518 -6.45 -14.89 9.39
CA LEU A 518 -5.64 -13.68 9.52
C LEU A 518 -5.47 -12.97 8.19
N LEU A 519 -5.28 -13.71 7.09
CA LEU A 519 -5.22 -13.15 5.74
C LEU A 519 -6.54 -12.44 5.40
N ILE A 520 -7.68 -13.09 5.60
CA ILE A 520 -9.01 -12.51 5.35
C ILE A 520 -9.18 -11.22 6.16
N GLN A 521 -8.85 -11.23 7.46
CA GLN A 521 -8.96 -10.03 8.29
C GLN A 521 -8.06 -8.89 7.81
N GLN A 522 -6.81 -9.18 7.43
CA GLN A 522 -5.90 -8.15 6.93
C GLN A 522 -6.38 -7.58 5.60
N VAL A 523 -6.82 -8.42 4.66
CA VAL A 523 -7.34 -7.98 3.37
C VAL A 523 -8.63 -7.18 3.55
N GLN A 524 -9.55 -7.60 4.43
CA GLN A 524 -10.77 -6.84 4.69
C GLN A 524 -10.48 -5.44 5.24
N ARG A 525 -9.47 -5.27 6.10
CA ARG A 525 -9.05 -3.95 6.58
C ARG A 525 -8.55 -3.06 5.44
N VAL A 526 -7.80 -3.65 4.50
CA VAL A 526 -7.30 -2.94 3.32
C VAL A 526 -8.45 -2.55 2.39
N LEU A 527 -9.43 -3.44 2.15
CA LEU A 527 -10.62 -3.15 1.35
C LEU A 527 -11.49 -2.06 1.99
N ASN A 528 -11.75 -2.13 3.30
CA ASN A 528 -12.51 -1.10 4.02
C ASN A 528 -11.80 0.26 3.96
N ARG A 529 -10.46 0.26 4.05
CA ARG A 529 -9.66 1.47 3.87
C ARG A 529 -9.79 1.99 2.45
N LEU A 530 -9.63 1.14 1.43
CA LEU A 530 -9.78 1.51 0.03
C LEU A 530 -11.11 2.21 -0.22
N GLN A 531 -12.23 1.61 0.20
CA GLN A 531 -13.57 2.17 0.04
C GLN A 531 -13.71 3.54 0.70
N SER A 532 -13.36 3.64 1.98
CA SER A 532 -13.52 4.87 2.77
C SER A 532 -12.61 6.00 2.30
N THR A 533 -11.33 5.73 2.01
CA THR A 533 -10.38 6.76 1.56
C THR A 533 -10.70 7.25 0.16
N THR A 534 -11.15 6.35 -0.73
CA THR A 534 -11.47 6.71 -2.11
C THR A 534 -12.71 7.61 -2.16
N SER A 535 -13.77 7.25 -1.44
CA SER A 535 -14.99 8.09 -1.32
C SER A 535 -14.66 9.45 -0.69
N LYS A 536 -14.01 9.46 0.47
CA LYS A 536 -13.68 10.71 1.17
C LYS A 536 -12.81 11.65 0.33
N SER A 537 -11.81 11.10 -0.38
CA SER A 537 -10.95 11.89 -1.27
C SER A 537 -11.76 12.59 -2.38
N PHE A 538 -12.67 11.87 -3.04
CA PHE A 538 -13.52 12.43 -4.09
C PHE A 538 -14.49 13.49 -3.54
N LEU A 539 -15.20 13.16 -2.45
CA LEU A 539 -16.19 14.06 -1.85
C LEU A 539 -15.57 15.33 -1.31
N ASN A 540 -14.37 15.26 -0.73
CA ASN A 540 -13.66 16.45 -0.26
C ASN A 540 -13.39 17.42 -1.42
N THR A 541 -12.91 16.91 -2.56
CA THR A 541 -12.68 17.74 -3.75
C THR A 541 -13.98 18.30 -4.30
N LEU A 542 -15.02 17.49 -4.43
CA LEU A 542 -16.33 17.95 -4.90
C LEU A 542 -16.94 19.02 -3.99
N ASN A 543 -16.91 18.81 -2.67
CA ASN A 543 -17.48 19.75 -1.71
C ASN A 543 -16.69 21.06 -1.67
N LEU A 544 -15.36 21.02 -1.78
CA LEU A 544 -14.55 22.23 -1.88
C LEU A 544 -14.94 23.06 -3.11
N ASN A 545 -15.13 22.41 -4.27
CA ASN A 545 -15.62 23.07 -5.48
C ASN A 545 -17.00 23.71 -5.26
N ARG A 546 -17.95 22.94 -4.72
CA ARG A 546 -19.31 23.42 -4.40
C ARG A 546 -19.29 24.63 -3.47
N GLU A 547 -18.49 24.58 -2.40
CA GLU A 547 -18.37 25.65 -1.42
C GLU A 547 -17.73 26.90 -2.01
N ILE A 548 -16.63 26.78 -2.78
CA ILE A 548 -15.99 27.94 -3.42
C ILE A 548 -16.95 28.60 -4.42
N ILE A 549 -17.60 27.82 -5.27
CA ILE A 549 -18.56 28.34 -6.26
C ILE A 549 -19.75 29.00 -5.55
N GLY A 550 -20.31 28.32 -4.56
CA GLY A 550 -21.49 28.76 -3.82
C GLY A 550 -21.24 30.00 -2.98
N SER A 551 -20.13 30.05 -2.23
CA SER A 551 -19.78 31.16 -1.35
C SER A 551 -19.32 32.41 -2.11
N ASN A 552 -18.70 32.25 -3.28
CA ASN A 552 -18.44 33.37 -4.18
C ASN A 552 -19.66 33.73 -5.05
N MET A 553 -20.75 32.98 -4.92
CA MET A 553 -22.02 33.22 -5.61
C MET A 553 -21.86 33.33 -7.13
N ILE A 554 -20.95 32.52 -7.70
CA ILE A 554 -20.58 32.58 -9.12
C ILE A 554 -21.83 32.37 -9.98
N MET A 555 -22.15 33.34 -10.83
CA MET A 555 -23.37 33.32 -11.61
C MET A 555 -23.40 32.15 -12.60
N SER A 556 -24.53 31.45 -12.64
CA SER A 556 -24.83 30.40 -13.61
C SER A 556 -25.48 31.04 -14.83
N SER A 557 -25.04 30.68 -16.03
CA SER A 557 -25.65 31.17 -17.28
C SER A 557 -27.08 30.66 -17.47
N TRP A 558 -27.43 29.59 -16.74
CA TRP A 558 -28.82 29.16 -16.61
C TRP A 558 -29.68 30.20 -15.90
N ASN A 559 -29.20 31.31 -15.33
CA ASN A 559 -30.03 32.22 -14.52
C ASN A 559 -30.87 31.51 -13.45
N THR A 560 -30.31 30.49 -12.80
CA THR A 560 -30.99 29.74 -11.72
C THR A 560 -30.61 30.27 -10.35
N ASN A 561 -29.42 30.85 -10.17
CA ASN A 561 -28.99 31.44 -8.90
C ASN A 561 -29.17 32.96 -8.85
N TRP A 562 -28.89 33.66 -9.95
CA TRP A 562 -29.03 35.10 -10.10
C TRP A 562 -29.76 35.43 -11.39
N GLN A 563 -30.47 36.54 -11.43
CA GLN A 563 -31.08 37.09 -12.63
C GLN A 563 -30.62 38.53 -12.83
N TYR A 564 -30.40 38.91 -14.08
CA TYR A 564 -30.14 40.29 -14.45
C TYR A 564 -31.46 41.09 -14.51
N ILE A 565 -31.50 42.19 -13.77
CA ILE A 565 -32.53 43.21 -13.83
C ILE A 565 -31.95 44.45 -14.49
N TYR A 566 -32.73 44.98 -15.42
CA TYR A 566 -32.46 46.20 -16.12
C TYR A 566 -33.48 47.25 -15.68
N GLU A 567 -32.99 48.40 -15.22
CA GLU A 567 -33.79 49.55 -14.83
C GLU A 567 -33.51 50.73 -15.78
N ASP A 568 -34.56 51.19 -16.47
CA ASP A 568 -34.50 52.44 -17.23
C ASP A 568 -34.58 53.61 -16.26
N ASP A 569 -33.46 54.28 -16.01
CA ASP A 569 -33.47 55.58 -15.34
C ASP A 569 -33.63 56.71 -16.38
N PHE A 570 -34.55 57.65 -16.12
CA PHE A 570 -34.87 58.78 -17.01
C PHE A 570 -33.72 59.80 -17.13
N SER A 571 -32.58 59.56 -16.47
CA SER A 571 -31.48 60.52 -16.25
C SER A 571 -30.22 60.29 -17.11
N GLN A 572 -30.32 59.54 -18.21
CA GLN A 572 -29.28 59.27 -19.24
C GLN A 572 -28.31 58.10 -18.99
N MET A 573 -28.48 57.31 -17.91
CA MET A 573 -27.69 56.08 -17.74
C MET A 573 -28.57 54.90 -17.37
N SER A 574 -28.67 53.96 -18.30
CA SER A 574 -29.31 52.66 -18.11
C SER A 574 -28.45 51.77 -17.19
N LEU A 575 -29.03 51.24 -16.12
CA LEU A 575 -28.31 50.39 -15.16
C LEU A 575 -28.82 48.94 -15.24
N ALA A 576 -27.86 48.02 -15.38
CA ALA A 576 -28.09 46.59 -15.22
C ALA A 576 -27.47 46.13 -13.89
N HIS A 577 -28.24 45.43 -13.07
CA HIS A 577 -27.77 44.84 -11.82
C HIS A 577 -28.31 43.41 -11.68
N THR A 578 -27.70 42.61 -10.81
CA THR A 578 -28.13 41.22 -10.56
C THR A 578 -28.89 41.12 -9.25
N VAL A 579 -29.95 40.31 -9.21
CA VAL A 579 -30.65 39.97 -7.97
C VAL A 579 -30.69 38.45 -7.78
N PRO A 580 -30.65 37.96 -6.52
CA PRO A 580 -30.66 36.53 -6.26
C PRO A 580 -32.05 35.95 -6.50
N ILE A 581 -32.10 34.72 -6.97
CA ILE A 581 -33.33 33.95 -7.11
C ILE A 581 -33.68 33.29 -5.77
N SER A 582 -34.98 33.14 -5.53
CA SER A 582 -35.50 32.42 -4.36
C SER A 582 -36.26 31.17 -4.83
N TYR A 583 -35.95 30.04 -4.20
CA TYR A 583 -36.64 28.77 -4.35
C TYR A 583 -37.40 28.50 -3.05
N ASP A 584 -38.73 28.47 -3.10
CA ASP A 584 -39.60 28.53 -1.91
C ASP A 584 -39.22 29.67 -0.93
N GLN A 585 -38.79 29.34 0.29
CA GLN A 585 -38.34 30.29 1.32
C GLN A 585 -36.81 30.42 1.38
N CYS A 586 -36.07 29.83 0.43
CA CYS A 586 -34.63 29.80 0.41
C CYS A 586 -34.08 30.73 -0.69
N ASN A 587 -33.24 31.69 -0.29
CA ASN A 587 -32.65 32.68 -1.21
C ASN A 587 -31.22 32.28 -1.62
N CYS A 588 -30.94 32.27 -2.93
CA CYS A 588 -29.63 31.87 -3.47
C CYS A 588 -28.47 32.80 -3.08
N GLY A 589 -28.75 34.05 -2.74
CA GLY A 589 -27.77 34.99 -2.19
C GLY A 589 -27.45 34.74 -0.72
N LEU A 590 -28.16 33.84 -0.04
CA LEU A 590 -27.90 33.44 1.34
C LEU A 590 -27.43 31.98 1.46
N SER A 591 -27.84 31.12 0.52
CA SER A 591 -27.44 29.71 0.47
C SER A 591 -27.42 29.21 -0.96
N PHE A 592 -26.28 28.67 -1.40
CA PHE A 592 -26.17 28.04 -2.72
C PHE A 592 -26.92 26.72 -2.83
N LYS A 593 -27.33 26.12 -1.71
CA LYS A 593 -28.01 24.82 -1.65
C LYS A 593 -29.52 24.90 -1.84
N CYS A 594 -30.08 26.10 -2.06
CA CYS A 594 -31.52 26.25 -2.20
C CYS A 594 -32.03 25.47 -3.40
N THR A 595 -33.06 24.67 -3.16
CA THR A 595 -33.81 23.93 -4.16
C THR A 595 -35.30 23.99 -3.83
N GLN A 596 -36.15 23.75 -4.81
CA GLN A 596 -37.58 23.52 -4.67
C GLN A 596 -38.01 22.34 -5.52
N SER A 597 -39.14 21.75 -5.17
CA SER A 597 -39.76 20.68 -5.96
C SER A 597 -40.35 21.27 -7.25
N SER A 598 -39.95 20.72 -8.39
CA SER A 598 -40.55 20.99 -9.70
C SER A 598 -41.25 19.72 -10.18
N GLY A 599 -42.47 19.51 -9.65
CA GLY A 599 -43.09 18.19 -9.69
C GLY A 599 -42.27 17.22 -8.85
N ASP A 600 -41.86 16.12 -9.45
CA ASP A 600 -41.12 15.03 -8.81
C ASP A 600 -39.58 15.18 -8.89
N MET A 601 -39.10 16.14 -9.69
CA MET A 601 -37.68 16.53 -9.84
C MET A 601 -37.39 17.82 -9.05
N MET A 602 -36.11 18.19 -8.90
CA MET A 602 -35.71 19.42 -8.22
C MET A 602 -35.21 20.50 -9.18
N SER A 603 -35.48 21.75 -8.84
CA SER A 603 -34.86 22.97 -9.39
C SER A 603 -34.17 23.72 -8.27
N GLY A 604 -33.10 24.45 -8.53
CA GLY A 604 -32.37 25.16 -7.48
C GLY A 604 -31.26 26.05 -8.02
N CYS A 605 -30.55 26.71 -7.12
CA CYS A 605 -29.56 27.74 -7.47
C CYS A 605 -28.56 27.26 -8.52
N TYR A 606 -28.09 26.02 -8.37
CA TYR A 606 -27.19 25.38 -9.32
C TYR A 606 -27.79 24.06 -9.82
N PRO A 607 -27.59 23.72 -11.11
CA PRO A 607 -27.93 22.40 -11.64
C PRO A 607 -27.36 21.25 -10.80
N LEU A 608 -26.13 21.41 -10.26
CA LEU A 608 -25.52 20.42 -9.37
C LEU A 608 -26.33 20.18 -8.09
N GLU A 609 -26.74 21.25 -7.41
CA GLU A 609 -27.52 21.11 -6.18
C GLU A 609 -28.91 20.55 -6.46
N SER A 610 -29.48 20.89 -7.62
CA SER A 610 -30.76 20.35 -8.10
C SER A 610 -30.67 18.83 -8.31
N ILE A 611 -29.69 18.35 -9.08
CA ILE A 611 -29.57 16.92 -9.36
C ILE A 611 -29.18 16.13 -8.10
N LEU A 612 -28.28 16.65 -7.27
CA LEU A 612 -27.86 15.98 -6.03
C LEU A 612 -29.01 15.76 -5.04
N GLN A 613 -29.95 16.71 -4.95
CA GLN A 613 -31.10 16.63 -4.06
C GLN A 613 -32.31 15.91 -4.69
N THR A 614 -32.25 15.62 -6.00
CA THR A 614 -33.28 14.84 -6.70
C THR A 614 -33.31 13.41 -6.18
N LYS A 615 -34.52 12.88 -5.96
CA LYS A 615 -34.73 11.51 -5.48
C LYS A 615 -34.66 10.50 -6.63
N LEU A 616 -34.28 9.27 -6.30
CA LEU A 616 -34.10 8.20 -7.26
C LEU A 616 -35.37 7.78 -7.99
N TYR A 617 -36.53 7.80 -7.34
CA TYR A 617 -37.76 7.20 -7.89
C TYR A 617 -38.12 7.70 -9.30
N CYS A 618 -37.76 8.93 -9.66
CA CYS A 618 -37.99 9.46 -11.00
C CYS A 618 -37.30 8.67 -12.10
N PHE A 619 -36.09 8.18 -11.86
CA PHE A 619 -35.33 7.35 -12.81
C PHE A 619 -35.92 5.94 -12.99
N TYR A 620 -36.87 5.57 -12.13
CA TYR A 620 -37.62 4.31 -12.17
C TYR A 620 -39.09 4.50 -12.58
N ASN A 621 -39.51 5.74 -12.88
CA ASN A 621 -40.88 6.05 -13.26
C ASN A 621 -40.92 6.98 -14.48
N GLN A 622 -41.26 6.41 -15.62
CA GLN A 622 -41.37 7.11 -16.89
C GLN A 622 -42.29 8.34 -16.83
N THR A 623 -43.36 8.27 -16.03
CA THR A 623 -44.32 9.37 -15.89
C THR A 623 -43.71 10.58 -15.18
N CYS A 624 -42.79 10.35 -14.22
CA CYS A 624 -42.03 11.44 -13.59
C CYS A 624 -41.14 12.13 -14.63
N ILE A 625 -40.31 11.36 -15.33
CA ILE A 625 -39.29 11.91 -16.24
C ILE A 625 -39.90 12.62 -17.44
N ASP A 626 -41.00 12.09 -17.97
CA ASP A 626 -41.73 12.71 -19.08
C ASP A 626 -42.56 13.93 -18.64
N SER A 627 -42.49 14.31 -17.36
CA SER A 627 -43.21 15.43 -16.75
C SER A 627 -44.70 15.39 -17.09
N ASN A 628 -45.32 14.21 -16.92
CA ASN A 628 -46.72 13.93 -17.27
C ASN A 628 -47.06 14.18 -18.75
N GLY A 629 -46.18 13.78 -19.68
CA GLY A 629 -46.43 13.85 -21.13
C GLY A 629 -46.22 15.23 -21.76
N LYS A 630 -45.54 16.14 -21.05
CA LYS A 630 -45.13 17.46 -21.59
C LYS A 630 -43.87 17.40 -22.45
N PHE A 631 -43.17 16.27 -22.44
CA PHE A 631 -42.07 15.94 -23.32
C PHE A 631 -42.53 15.00 -24.44
N PRO A 632 -42.12 15.23 -25.70
CA PRO A 632 -42.15 14.15 -26.68
C PRO A 632 -41.29 12.99 -26.16
N ALA A 633 -41.72 11.75 -26.35
CA ALA A 633 -41.01 10.60 -25.81
C ALA A 633 -39.74 10.32 -26.63
N LEU A 634 -38.57 10.36 -26.00
CA LEU A 634 -37.55 9.36 -26.31
C LEU A 634 -38.02 8.06 -25.65
N ASN A 635 -37.83 6.93 -26.33
CA ASN A 635 -38.20 5.62 -25.81
C ASN A 635 -37.18 5.21 -24.74
N ILE A 636 -37.27 5.85 -23.56
CA ILE A 636 -36.34 5.65 -22.47
C ILE A 636 -36.81 4.46 -21.65
N SER A 637 -35.90 3.53 -21.38
CA SER A 637 -36.17 2.45 -20.43
C SER A 637 -35.93 2.95 -19.01
N THR A 638 -36.93 2.80 -18.14
CA THR A 638 -36.75 2.99 -16.69
C THR A 638 -35.75 1.98 -16.13
N LEU A 639 -35.07 2.35 -15.04
CA LEU A 639 -34.18 1.44 -14.33
C LEU A 639 -34.98 0.30 -13.66
N GLU A 640 -34.34 -0.87 -13.45
CA GLU A 640 -35.01 -2.09 -12.96
C GLU A 640 -34.66 -2.45 -11.51
N TYR A 641 -33.43 -2.14 -11.06
CA TYR A 641 -32.96 -2.53 -9.74
C TYR A 641 -32.12 -1.44 -9.08
N SER A 642 -32.30 -1.26 -7.78
CA SER A 642 -31.37 -0.51 -6.93
C SER A 642 -31.25 -1.19 -5.58
N GLN A 643 -30.04 -1.21 -5.02
CA GLN A 643 -29.89 -1.51 -3.60
C GLN A 643 -30.34 -0.34 -2.71
N PHE A 644 -30.37 0.88 -3.26
CA PHE A 644 -30.75 2.08 -2.54
C PHE A 644 -32.28 2.20 -2.49
N ASN A 645 -32.79 2.80 -1.42
CA ASN A 645 -34.21 3.15 -1.35
C ASN A 645 -34.54 4.16 -2.46
N LEU A 646 -35.63 3.97 -3.22
CA LEU A 646 -36.04 4.90 -4.28
C LEU A 646 -36.34 6.33 -3.77
N ASN A 647 -36.59 6.49 -2.46
CA ASN A 647 -36.72 7.80 -1.82
C ASN A 647 -35.38 8.45 -1.45
N SER A 648 -34.25 7.76 -1.63
CA SER A 648 -32.91 8.34 -1.44
C SER A 648 -32.55 9.30 -2.57
N THR A 649 -31.66 10.24 -2.28
CA THR A 649 -31.19 11.26 -3.23
C THR A 649 -30.00 10.78 -4.04
N ILE A 650 -29.74 11.41 -5.19
CA ILE A 650 -28.52 11.16 -5.96
C ILE A 650 -27.26 11.40 -5.13
N GLU A 651 -27.27 12.43 -4.26
CA GLU A 651 -26.16 12.69 -3.32
C GLU A 651 -25.87 11.49 -2.41
N SER A 652 -26.90 10.74 -2.00
CA SER A 652 -26.74 9.55 -1.15
C SER A 652 -25.97 8.43 -1.86
N ILE A 653 -26.21 8.26 -3.17
CA ILE A 653 -25.49 7.28 -3.99
C ILE A 653 -24.07 7.77 -4.30
N LEU A 654 -23.94 9.07 -4.58
CA LEU A 654 -22.65 9.70 -4.83
C LEU A 654 -21.71 9.63 -3.62
N ASN A 655 -22.25 9.69 -2.40
CA ASN A 655 -21.47 9.48 -1.18
C ASN A 655 -20.79 8.09 -1.14
N ASN A 656 -21.32 7.13 -1.91
CA ASN A 656 -20.74 5.80 -2.14
C ASN A 656 -20.12 5.67 -3.54
N LEU A 657 -19.73 6.78 -4.20
CA LEU A 657 -19.11 6.82 -5.54
C LEU A 657 -19.96 6.14 -6.62
N MET A 658 -21.28 6.22 -6.51
CA MET A 658 -22.20 5.55 -7.42
C MET A 658 -22.06 4.02 -7.43
N ILE A 659 -21.55 3.42 -6.35
CA ILE A 659 -21.36 1.97 -6.25
C ILE A 659 -22.56 1.33 -5.56
N GLU A 660 -23.05 0.25 -6.14
CA GLU A 660 -23.97 -0.66 -5.48
C GLU A 660 -23.21 -1.67 -4.63
N GLU A 661 -22.38 -2.48 -5.29
CA GLU A 661 -21.77 -3.64 -4.64
C GLU A 661 -20.27 -3.68 -4.90
N PHE A 662 -19.49 -3.99 -3.86
CA PHE A 662 -18.08 -4.35 -4.00
C PHE A 662 -17.92 -5.86 -3.88
N LYS A 663 -17.87 -6.56 -5.00
CA LYS A 663 -17.56 -8.00 -4.99
C LYS A 663 -16.06 -8.17 -4.87
N SER A 664 -15.63 -8.90 -3.85
CA SER A 664 -14.23 -9.27 -3.70
C SER A 664 -14.11 -10.77 -3.50
N ASN A 665 -13.16 -11.40 -4.17
CA ASN A 665 -12.89 -12.82 -4.06
C ASN A 665 -11.40 -13.02 -3.75
N LEU A 666 -11.14 -13.69 -2.63
CA LEU A 666 -9.81 -13.97 -2.10
C LEU A 666 -9.53 -15.48 -2.15
N SER A 667 -8.43 -15.85 -2.80
CA SER A 667 -7.97 -17.25 -2.88
C SER A 667 -6.80 -17.49 -1.93
N TYR A 668 -7.08 -18.15 -0.80
CA TYR A 668 -6.03 -18.58 0.13
C TYR A 668 -5.04 -19.55 -0.52
N GLU A 669 -5.51 -20.41 -1.43
CA GLU A 669 -4.67 -21.36 -2.16
C GLU A 669 -3.67 -20.64 -3.06
N ASN A 670 -4.11 -19.62 -3.81
CA ASN A 670 -3.20 -18.83 -4.63
C ASN A 670 -2.18 -18.08 -3.74
N TYR A 671 -2.62 -17.50 -2.63
CA TYR A 671 -1.71 -16.89 -1.66
C TYR A 671 -0.67 -17.88 -1.14
N PHE A 672 -1.07 -19.09 -0.74
CA PHE A 672 -0.18 -20.16 -0.29
C PHE A 672 0.84 -20.53 -1.38
N ASN A 673 0.36 -20.71 -2.61
CA ASN A 673 1.17 -21.08 -3.77
C ASN A 673 2.13 -19.97 -4.23
N GLN A 674 1.83 -18.70 -3.93
CA GLN A 674 2.74 -17.57 -4.15
C GLN A 674 3.76 -17.47 -3.03
N CYS A 675 3.33 -17.52 -1.75
CA CYS A 675 4.23 -17.53 -0.59
C CYS A 675 5.27 -18.65 -0.67
N LYS A 676 4.88 -19.84 -1.20
CA LYS A 676 5.73 -21.03 -1.36
C LYS A 676 6.57 -21.29 -0.10
N PRO A 677 5.96 -21.84 0.96
CA PRO A 677 6.62 -21.96 2.26
C PRO A 677 7.93 -22.75 2.15
N LEU A 678 9.04 -22.18 2.64
CA LEU A 678 10.36 -22.81 2.69
C LEU A 678 10.39 -23.91 3.75
N SER A 679 9.93 -23.55 4.94
CA SER A 679 9.81 -24.46 6.07
C SER A 679 8.73 -23.98 7.03
N CYS A 680 8.03 -24.93 7.66
CA CYS A 680 7.22 -24.68 8.84
C CYS A 680 7.89 -25.31 10.06
N SER A 681 7.96 -24.57 11.16
CA SER A 681 8.45 -25.06 12.43
C SER A 681 7.43 -24.83 13.52
N TYR A 682 7.29 -25.80 14.42
CA TYR A 682 6.58 -25.62 15.68
C TYR A 682 7.42 -26.22 16.80
N SER A 683 7.31 -25.61 17.99
CA SER A 683 8.02 -26.07 19.18
C SER A 683 7.02 -26.54 20.21
N TYR A 684 7.28 -27.71 20.80
CA TYR A 684 6.54 -28.21 21.94
C TYR A 684 7.51 -28.62 23.06
N ILE A 685 7.01 -28.60 24.29
CA ILE A 685 7.78 -28.98 25.46
C ILE A 685 7.60 -30.49 25.66
N GLU A 686 8.70 -31.23 25.59
CA GLU A 686 8.73 -32.67 25.85
C GLU A 686 9.58 -32.95 27.10
N THR A 687 9.12 -33.89 27.93
CA THR A 687 9.92 -34.44 29.02
C THR A 687 10.85 -35.51 28.46
N ASN A 688 12.09 -35.59 28.97
CA ASN A 688 13.04 -36.61 28.52
C ASN A 688 12.45 -38.02 28.67
N ASP A 689 12.56 -38.83 27.61
CA ASP A 689 12.21 -40.25 27.67
C ASP A 689 13.04 -40.93 28.77
N VAL A 690 12.35 -41.70 29.61
CA VAL A 690 12.95 -42.51 30.67
C VAL A 690 14.03 -43.41 30.09
N ILE A 691 13.82 -43.92 28.87
CA ILE A 691 14.79 -44.78 28.17
C ILE A 691 16.05 -43.99 27.82
N GLN A 692 15.92 -42.79 27.23
CA GLN A 692 17.08 -41.94 26.90
C GLN A 692 17.88 -41.54 28.14
N THR A 693 17.18 -41.25 29.24
CA THR A 693 17.76 -40.92 30.54
C THR A 693 18.54 -42.10 31.11
N ILE A 694 17.98 -43.31 31.05
CA ILE A 694 18.66 -44.55 31.47
C ILE A 694 19.88 -44.83 30.58
N THR A 695 19.78 -44.70 29.26
CA THR A 695 20.94 -44.92 28.37
C THR A 695 22.06 -43.90 28.60
N SER A 696 21.73 -42.65 28.88
CA SER A 696 22.72 -41.61 29.21
C SER A 696 23.43 -41.93 30.54
N LEU A 697 22.69 -42.38 31.55
CA LEU A 697 23.25 -42.83 32.83
C LEU A 697 24.17 -44.05 32.66
N ILE A 698 23.78 -45.03 31.85
CA ILE A 698 24.60 -46.20 31.54
C ILE A 698 25.90 -45.78 30.82
N SER A 699 25.82 -44.81 29.89
CA SER A 699 26.98 -44.32 29.15
C SER A 699 27.98 -43.54 30.03
N LEU A 700 27.49 -42.82 31.04
CA LEU A 700 28.28 -42.03 31.98
C LEU A 700 28.84 -42.87 33.14
N TYR A 701 28.21 -44.01 33.46
CA TYR A 701 28.57 -44.87 34.57
C TYR A 701 30.06 -45.25 34.58
N GLY A 702 30.63 -45.57 33.41
CA GLY A 702 32.04 -45.98 33.30
C GLY A 702 33.03 -44.89 33.75
N GLY A 703 32.78 -43.63 33.38
CA GLY A 703 33.60 -42.49 33.79
C GLY A 703 33.36 -42.10 35.25
N LEU A 704 32.09 -42.07 35.68
CA LEU A 704 31.72 -41.80 37.07
C LEU A 704 32.31 -42.84 38.03
N PHE A 705 32.38 -44.11 37.63
CA PHE A 705 32.96 -45.17 38.44
C PHE A 705 34.44 -44.87 38.78
N ILE A 706 35.25 -44.51 37.79
CA ILE A 706 36.68 -44.21 37.98
C ILE A 706 36.84 -42.98 38.88
N ILE A 707 36.08 -41.91 38.60
CA ILE A 707 36.19 -40.63 39.34
C ILE A 707 35.74 -40.82 40.80
N THR A 708 34.59 -41.46 41.04
CA THR A 708 34.09 -41.70 42.40
C THR A 708 35.00 -42.66 43.17
N GLN A 709 35.70 -43.57 42.49
CA GLN A 709 36.70 -44.44 43.11
C GLN A 709 37.96 -43.67 43.51
N CYS A 710 38.47 -42.77 42.66
CA CYS A 710 39.55 -41.85 43.01
C CYS A 710 39.18 -40.93 44.18
N LEU A 711 37.98 -40.33 44.14
CA LEU A 711 37.47 -39.46 45.21
C LEU A 711 37.33 -40.22 46.54
N ALA A 712 36.83 -41.46 46.51
CA ALA A 712 36.73 -42.31 47.70
C ALA A 712 38.11 -42.64 48.30
N ILE A 713 39.14 -42.85 47.46
CA ILE A 713 40.52 -43.07 47.91
C ILE A 713 41.08 -41.80 48.58
N ILE A 714 40.87 -40.62 47.97
CA ILE A 714 41.32 -39.34 48.51
C ILE A 714 40.62 -39.04 49.85
N PHE A 715 39.29 -39.19 49.90
CA PHE A 715 38.52 -38.98 51.12
C PHE A 715 38.89 -39.96 52.24
N ALA A 716 39.12 -41.23 51.91
CA ALA A 716 39.58 -42.21 52.89
C ALA A 716 40.97 -41.88 53.46
N LYS A 717 41.88 -41.35 52.63
CA LYS A 717 43.20 -40.85 53.08
C LYS A 717 43.07 -39.65 54.00
N ILE A 718 42.23 -38.68 53.67
CA ILE A 718 41.98 -37.48 54.49
C ILE A 718 41.31 -37.84 55.82
N TYR A 719 40.30 -38.72 55.78
CA TYR A 719 39.59 -39.20 56.97
C TYR A 719 40.55 -39.91 57.94
N ARG A 720 41.39 -40.82 57.44
CA ARG A 720 42.42 -41.51 58.24
C ARG A 720 43.46 -40.55 58.83
N HIS A 721 43.90 -39.55 58.07
CA HIS A 721 44.82 -38.54 58.60
C HIS A 721 44.20 -37.76 59.77
N LYS A 722 42.87 -37.57 59.76
CA LYS A 722 42.14 -36.90 60.83
C LYS A 722 41.85 -37.81 62.03
N THR A 723 41.50 -39.09 61.82
CA THR A 723 41.27 -40.06 62.91
C THR A 723 42.57 -40.39 63.65
N ASN A 724 43.67 -40.62 62.93
CA ASN A 724 44.98 -40.86 63.55
C ASN A 724 45.49 -39.65 64.36
N ARG A 725 45.03 -38.43 64.04
CA ARG A 725 45.37 -37.21 64.79
C ARG A 725 44.53 -37.06 66.06
N ILE A 726 43.26 -37.47 66.01
CA ILE A 726 42.35 -37.50 67.16
C ILE A 726 42.74 -38.61 68.15
N ASP A 727 43.13 -39.79 67.65
CA ASP A 727 43.60 -40.90 68.50
C ASP A 727 44.96 -40.57 69.16
N SER A 728 45.83 -39.80 68.50
CA SER A 728 47.07 -39.32 69.11
C SER A 728 46.88 -38.21 70.15
N GLU A 729 45.80 -37.41 70.03
CA GLU A 729 45.44 -36.39 71.03
C GLU A 729 44.70 -37.03 72.24
N ALA A 730 43.94 -38.11 72.04
CA ALA A 730 43.29 -38.86 73.12
C ALA A 730 44.28 -39.69 73.98
N LEU A 731 45.37 -40.20 73.38
CA LEU A 731 46.44 -40.92 74.11
C LEU A 731 47.38 -40.00 74.93
N GLN A 732 47.27 -38.68 74.80
CA GLN A 732 48.03 -37.70 75.60
C GLN A 732 47.27 -37.17 76.83
N GLN A 733 46.01 -37.57 77.05
CA GLN A 733 45.22 -37.16 78.22
C GLN A 733 45.14 -38.21 79.35
N ASP A 734 45.64 -39.43 79.13
CA ASP A 734 45.67 -40.53 80.12
C ASP A 734 47.10 -40.89 80.60
N ASN A 735 48.05 -39.95 80.55
CA ASN A 735 49.37 -40.07 81.17
C ASN A 735 49.65 -38.94 82.17
#